data_AF-A0A2D9G8A7-F1
#
_entry.id   AF-A0A2D9G8A7-F1
#
_cell.length_a   1.000
_cell.length_b   1.000
_cell.length_c   1.000
_cell.angle_alpha   90.00
_cell.angle_beta   90.00
_cell.angle_gamma   90.00
#
_symmetry.space_group_name_H-M   'P 1'
#
loop_
_entity.id
_entity.type
_entity.pdbx_description
1 polymer ?
#
loop_
_entity_poly.entity_id
_entity_poly.type
_entity_poly.pdbx_seq_one_letter_code
_entity_poly.pdbx_strand_id
1 'polypeptide(L)'
;MGIGTIIYFLIIIGLFLGISKGIGSLSGTLRGIAFFSMEKAPVGLVDLFSKNKGSAAKTWMSFGLFWMPVAATLTFISLWLDYDSTALMSAFGDFDSEKLGSAAYIATFWGFLGMTLIGAGFHIQNRMLGTKISSEAGASMFSLFWFVLTLLFVILSFTSYAPHTTHASAYFAAYGMLALGVLAAHLMTIHDNNVSEMNVSSWLIILSLGALVYATFSNVFYFLSGSEEVAWNISKALHGWWLIPMSMAIALFLIPKSTGNALWSKLLSITGIIMIFFTLTPFTSYTGQGLGTDDNILTIQIALWSTLALIPIFATTFNLIATMRGRWESMVESTATASSMVAMILLPLGAIGGLFASISTFGGDASLVGIGASMDHLLLWGVGGLVAFASLNSMLPESMQLDNYERTRQKSAFWLVAIGAVGSSLMAVMNNFVDQAIEETGYLASVSAQEDTSVMVAVMFYFITIGTFIATHQFILTRSRGQPLGTSSIEQIGIQHFSLMSGTYTIRSLFGKGLSLDTEIHVNKEIPEVDVGESKIRVSAGLHDTDGVEIPESTDTADDILWELSDYLKQNNLKIFDIFKQLDEDSSMTLSAYEFREGLNKLGLANLPPHEVDRLVTALDINGDGMIDLPELGLAFTKDMMPAKIITKESNEEQVSEEIDYSKMKKAELVEIAKEKGIDSKGTKKDILERLTSEEE
;
A
#
# COMPACT_ATOMS: atom_id res chain seq x y z
N MET A 1 -37.18 -20.21 6.31
CA MET A 1 -36.60 -18.89 6.64
C MET A 1 -36.97 -18.53 8.07
N GLY A 2 -35.99 -18.58 8.97
CA GLY A 2 -36.22 -18.30 10.40
C GLY A 2 -36.51 -16.82 10.69
N ILE A 3 -36.97 -16.54 11.91
CA ILE A 3 -37.26 -15.20 12.44
C ILE A 3 -36.06 -14.25 12.28
N GLY A 4 -34.82 -14.75 12.41
CA GLY A 4 -33.60 -13.96 12.26
C GLY A 4 -33.46 -13.32 10.87
N THR A 5 -33.75 -14.07 9.80
CA THR A 5 -33.67 -13.56 8.42
C THR A 5 -34.70 -12.44 8.17
N ILE A 6 -35.88 -12.55 8.77
CA ILE A 6 -36.92 -11.50 8.70
C ILE A 6 -36.43 -10.24 9.41
N ILE A 7 -35.85 -10.37 10.61
CA ILE A 7 -35.27 -9.25 11.36
C ILE A 7 -34.17 -8.56 10.54
N TYR A 8 -33.31 -9.32 9.87
CA TYR A 8 -32.29 -8.76 8.99
C TYR A 8 -32.87 -7.92 7.85
N PHE A 9 -33.88 -8.43 7.14
CA PHE A 9 -34.52 -7.66 6.07
C PHE A 9 -35.23 -6.42 6.59
N LEU A 10 -35.84 -6.47 7.78
CA LEU A 10 -36.41 -5.29 8.43
C LEU A 10 -35.33 -4.25 8.78
N ILE A 11 -34.13 -4.67 9.21
CA ILE A 11 -33.00 -3.78 9.45
C ILE A 11 -32.55 -3.11 8.14
N ILE A 12 -32.38 -3.87 7.06
CA ILE A 12 -32.01 -3.31 5.75
C ILE A 12 -33.05 -2.30 5.26
N ILE A 13 -34.33 -2.68 5.30
CA ILE A 13 -35.43 -1.82 4.87
C ILE A 13 -35.48 -0.56 5.75
N GLY A 14 -35.27 -0.72 7.06
CA GLY A 14 -35.20 0.39 8.01
C GLY A 14 -34.04 1.35 7.70
N LEU A 15 -32.84 0.84 7.44
CA LEU A 15 -31.68 1.65 7.03
C LEU A 15 -31.94 2.36 5.71
N PHE A 16 -32.47 1.64 4.72
CA PHE A 16 -32.78 2.19 3.41
C PHE A 16 -33.83 3.32 3.48
N LEU A 17 -34.95 3.08 4.17
CA LEU A 17 -36.01 4.08 4.35
C LEU A 17 -35.55 5.25 5.22
N GLY A 18 -34.77 4.98 6.27
CA GLY A 18 -34.28 6.00 7.17
C GLY A 18 -33.30 6.97 6.51
N ILE A 19 -32.50 6.48 5.57
CA ILE A 19 -31.59 7.32 4.78
C ILE A 19 -32.32 8.02 3.64
N SER A 20 -33.20 7.33 2.90
CA SER A 20 -33.84 7.88 1.70
C SER A 20 -34.96 8.87 1.98
N LYS A 21 -35.70 8.71 3.09
CA LYS A 21 -36.86 9.56 3.43
C LYS A 21 -36.68 10.35 4.73
N GLY A 22 -35.60 10.08 5.48
CA GLY A 22 -35.41 10.59 6.84
C GLY A 22 -36.37 9.92 7.84
N ILE A 23 -35.90 9.59 9.03
CA ILE A 23 -36.72 8.98 10.10
C ILE A 23 -37.58 10.03 10.85
N GLY A 24 -37.95 11.13 10.18
CA GLY A 24 -38.66 12.26 10.80
C GLY A 24 -37.95 12.80 12.06
N SER A 25 -38.72 13.14 13.10
CA SER A 25 -38.20 13.67 14.37
C SER A 25 -37.32 12.69 15.16
N LEU A 26 -37.41 11.38 14.87
CA LEU A 26 -36.62 10.36 15.55
C LEU A 26 -35.14 10.41 15.14
N SER A 27 -34.85 10.92 13.93
CA SER A 27 -33.47 11.06 13.43
C SER A 27 -32.61 11.96 14.32
N GLY A 28 -33.16 13.09 14.77
CA GLY A 28 -32.48 14.02 15.66
C GLY A 28 -32.20 13.43 17.04
N THR A 29 -33.15 12.67 17.59
CA THR A 29 -32.98 11.99 18.89
C THR A 29 -31.94 10.88 18.83
N LEU A 30 -32.01 10.01 17.80
CA LEU A 30 -31.02 8.93 17.60
C LEU A 30 -29.62 9.49 17.37
N ARG A 31 -29.52 10.56 16.58
CA ARG A 31 -28.27 11.31 16.40
C ARG A 31 -27.74 11.85 17.73
N GLY A 32 -28.61 12.43 18.58
CA GLY A 32 -28.22 12.94 19.89
C GLY A 32 -27.69 11.86 20.83
N ILE A 33 -28.34 10.69 20.87
CA ILE A 33 -27.90 9.53 21.64
C ILE A 33 -26.55 9.01 21.13
N ALA A 34 -26.41 8.85 19.82
CA ALA A 34 -25.17 8.38 19.20
C ALA A 34 -24.01 9.36 19.45
N PHE A 35 -24.24 10.67 19.30
CA PHE A 35 -23.25 11.70 19.60
C PHE A 35 -22.82 11.67 21.07
N PHE A 36 -23.79 11.56 21.99
CA PHE A 36 -23.49 11.42 23.42
C PHE A 36 -22.63 10.17 23.68
N SER A 37 -22.96 9.03 23.08
CA SER A 37 -22.22 7.78 23.23
C SER A 37 -20.81 7.79 22.60
N MET A 38 -20.52 8.75 21.73
CA MET A 38 -19.21 8.85 21.05
C MET A 38 -18.31 9.95 21.63
N GLU A 39 -18.88 11.06 22.12
CA GLU A 39 -18.11 12.20 22.63
C GLU A 39 -18.20 12.38 24.14
N LYS A 40 -19.23 11.84 24.80
CA LYS A 40 -19.48 12.07 26.24
C LYS A 40 -19.36 10.83 27.11
N ALA A 41 -19.53 9.64 26.53
CA ALA A 41 -19.31 8.36 27.19
C ALA A 41 -18.30 7.56 26.37
N PRO A 42 -17.20 7.01 26.93
CA PRO A 42 -16.67 7.13 28.29
C PRO A 42 -15.83 8.40 28.51
N VAL A 43 -16.06 9.06 29.66
CA VAL A 43 -15.50 10.39 29.99
C VAL A 43 -13.95 10.36 29.97
N GLY A 44 -13.34 11.31 29.24
CA GLY A 44 -11.88 11.52 29.19
C GLY A 44 -11.10 10.59 28.26
N LEU A 45 -11.64 9.43 27.88
CA LEU A 45 -10.99 8.47 26.96
C LEU A 45 -11.00 8.97 25.51
N VAL A 46 -12.10 9.58 25.08
CA VAL A 46 -12.25 10.15 23.72
C VAL A 46 -11.23 11.25 23.47
N ASP A 47 -10.84 11.99 24.50
CA ASP A 47 -9.89 13.11 24.40
C ASP A 47 -8.45 12.65 24.09
N LEU A 48 -8.15 11.35 24.22
CA LEU A 48 -6.89 10.75 23.78
C LEU A 48 -6.77 10.69 22.24
N PHE A 49 -7.88 10.85 21.53
CA PHE A 49 -7.95 10.73 20.07
C PHE A 49 -8.07 12.10 19.40
N SER A 50 -7.44 12.22 18.24
CA SER A 50 -7.49 13.44 17.45
C SER A 50 -8.91 13.69 16.92
N LYS A 51 -9.32 14.96 16.87
CA LYS A 51 -10.57 15.41 16.23
C LYS A 51 -10.35 15.90 14.79
N ASN A 52 -9.15 15.68 14.24
CA ASN A 52 -8.78 16.08 12.88
C ASN A 52 -9.51 15.23 11.85
N LYS A 53 -9.80 15.81 10.68
CA LYS A 53 -10.42 15.11 9.55
C LYS A 53 -9.56 13.91 9.15
N GLY A 54 -10.16 12.74 9.03
CA GLY A 54 -9.48 11.51 8.62
C GLY A 54 -8.72 10.79 9.74
N SER A 55 -8.81 11.25 10.99
CA SER A 55 -8.16 10.58 12.12
C SER A 55 -8.76 9.21 12.43
N ALA A 56 -10.08 9.02 12.26
CA ALA A 56 -10.72 7.71 12.38
C ALA A 56 -10.16 6.72 11.36
N ALA A 57 -10.20 7.10 10.08
CA ALA A 57 -9.66 6.29 8.99
C ALA A 57 -8.19 5.91 9.23
N LYS A 58 -7.36 6.90 9.59
CA LYS A 58 -5.95 6.71 9.93
C LYS A 58 -5.75 5.71 11.06
N THR A 59 -6.50 5.83 12.16
CA THR A 59 -6.31 5.00 13.37
C THR A 59 -6.72 3.55 13.11
N TRP A 60 -7.89 3.34 12.53
CA TRP A 60 -8.41 2.02 12.14
C TRP A 60 -7.45 1.29 11.19
N MET A 61 -7.03 1.94 10.11
CA MET A 61 -6.10 1.35 9.15
C MET A 61 -4.70 1.15 9.72
N SER A 62 -4.22 2.00 10.64
CA SER A 62 -2.91 1.80 11.30
C SER A 62 -2.90 0.55 12.18
N PHE A 63 -3.99 0.28 12.89
CA PHE A 63 -4.14 -0.96 13.64
C PHE A 63 -4.36 -2.17 12.73
N GLY A 64 -5.07 -2.01 11.60
CA GLY A 64 -5.17 -3.05 10.57
C GLY A 64 -3.82 -3.42 9.98
N LEU A 65 -2.96 -2.43 9.73
CA LEU A 65 -1.57 -2.62 9.29
C LEU A 65 -0.74 -3.41 10.31
N PHE A 66 -0.95 -3.17 11.62
CA PHE A 66 -0.31 -3.96 12.67
C PHE A 66 -0.78 -5.42 12.64
N TRP A 67 -2.08 -5.65 12.49
CA TRP A 67 -2.64 -7.01 12.45
C TRP A 67 -2.25 -7.78 11.20
N MET A 68 -1.98 -7.11 10.09
CA MET A 68 -1.65 -7.74 8.80
C MET A 68 -0.52 -8.79 8.88
N PRO A 69 0.72 -8.46 9.34
CA PRO A 69 1.79 -9.46 9.46
C PRO A 69 1.51 -10.49 10.56
N VAL A 70 0.80 -10.13 11.63
CA VAL A 70 0.43 -11.07 12.71
C VAL A 70 -0.53 -12.13 12.18
N ALA A 71 -1.57 -11.71 11.49
CA ALA A 71 -2.56 -12.58 10.85
C ALA A 71 -1.93 -13.48 9.79
N ALA A 72 -1.05 -12.93 8.94
CA ALA A 72 -0.33 -13.71 7.94
C ALA A 72 0.57 -14.76 8.60
N THR A 73 1.31 -14.39 9.65
CA THR A 73 2.19 -15.33 10.35
C THR A 73 1.40 -16.45 11.03
N LEU A 74 0.31 -16.14 11.73
CA LEU A 74 -0.54 -17.17 12.36
C LEU A 74 -1.17 -18.10 11.33
N THR A 75 -1.64 -17.55 10.21
CA THR A 75 -2.21 -18.36 9.11
C THR A 75 -1.15 -19.26 8.47
N PHE A 76 0.05 -18.74 8.24
CA PHE A 76 1.17 -19.53 7.72
C PHE A 76 1.53 -20.68 8.67
N ILE A 77 1.67 -20.41 9.97
CA ILE A 77 2.00 -21.46 10.95
C ILE A 77 0.88 -22.49 11.02
N SER A 78 -0.39 -22.08 10.93
CA SER A 78 -1.52 -23.02 10.85
C SER A 78 -1.39 -23.95 9.65
N LEU A 79 -1.17 -23.40 8.45
CA LEU A 79 -1.00 -24.20 7.23
C LEU A 79 0.25 -25.08 7.28
N TRP A 80 1.31 -24.62 7.96
CA TRP A 80 2.53 -25.41 8.13
C TRP A 80 2.33 -26.59 9.08
N LEU A 81 1.54 -26.41 10.14
CA LEU A 81 1.19 -27.50 11.06
C LEU A 81 0.26 -28.54 10.43
N ASP A 82 -0.55 -28.16 9.45
CA ASP A 82 -1.37 -29.10 8.67
C ASP A 82 -0.48 -30.02 7.82
N TYR A 83 0.71 -29.55 7.40
CA TYR A 83 1.73 -30.38 6.77
C TYR A 83 2.54 -31.18 7.79
N ASP A 84 3.12 -30.50 8.79
CA ASP A 84 3.97 -31.10 9.82
C ASP A 84 3.47 -30.69 11.21
N SER A 85 2.65 -31.56 11.80
CA SER A 85 2.09 -31.39 13.14
C SER A 85 3.16 -31.34 14.24
N THR A 86 4.38 -31.79 13.93
CA THR A 86 5.49 -31.85 14.88
C THR A 86 6.41 -30.63 14.83
N ALA A 87 6.25 -29.75 13.84
CA ALA A 87 7.18 -28.65 13.55
C ALA A 87 7.44 -27.73 14.76
N LEU A 88 6.43 -27.48 15.60
CA LEU A 88 6.53 -26.62 16.78
C LEU A 88 6.89 -27.35 18.07
N MET A 89 6.93 -28.69 18.09
CA MET A 89 7.12 -29.46 19.33
C MET A 89 8.46 -29.15 20.01
N SER A 90 9.49 -28.85 19.23
CA SER A 90 10.82 -28.51 19.77
C SER A 90 10.86 -27.17 20.52
N ALA A 91 9.98 -26.22 20.17
CA ALA A 91 9.99 -24.87 20.72
C ALA A 91 8.86 -24.64 21.75
N PHE A 92 7.68 -25.21 21.52
CA PHE A 92 6.48 -24.93 22.32
C PHE A 92 5.83 -26.18 22.93
N GLY A 93 6.38 -27.37 22.66
CA GLY A 93 5.77 -28.64 23.06
C GLY A 93 4.56 -29.00 22.22
N ASP A 94 3.71 -29.88 22.75
CA ASP A 94 2.48 -30.31 22.08
C ASP A 94 1.54 -29.11 21.88
N PHE A 95 1.17 -28.85 20.63
CA PHE A 95 0.48 -27.63 20.22
C PHE A 95 -0.78 -27.98 19.44
N ASP A 96 -1.90 -27.40 19.86
CA ASP A 96 -3.22 -27.68 19.32
C ASP A 96 -3.45 -26.87 18.02
N SER A 97 -3.41 -27.56 16.87
CA SER A 97 -3.55 -26.95 15.55
C SER A 97 -4.92 -26.30 15.34
N GLU A 98 -5.98 -26.86 15.92
CA GLU A 98 -7.34 -26.31 15.82
C GLU A 98 -7.45 -24.96 16.54
N LYS A 99 -6.85 -24.85 17.72
CA LYS A 99 -6.76 -23.58 18.45
C LYS A 99 -5.96 -22.53 17.70
N LEU A 100 -4.88 -22.94 17.03
CA LEU A 100 -4.11 -22.03 16.17
C LEU A 100 -4.93 -21.53 14.98
N GLY A 101 -5.66 -22.44 14.31
CA GLY A 101 -6.55 -22.08 13.21
C GLY A 101 -7.61 -21.06 13.63
N SER A 102 -8.21 -21.24 14.81
CA SER A 102 -9.14 -20.28 15.40
C SER A 102 -8.48 -18.93 15.68
N ALA A 103 -7.28 -18.92 16.28
CA ALA A 103 -6.51 -17.71 16.54
C ALA A 103 -6.12 -16.97 15.24
N ALA A 104 -5.69 -17.71 14.21
CA ALA A 104 -5.35 -17.19 12.89
C ALA A 104 -6.58 -16.57 12.20
N TYR A 105 -7.73 -17.23 12.27
CA TYR A 105 -8.98 -16.69 11.74
C TYR A 105 -9.39 -15.39 12.45
N ILE A 106 -9.34 -15.35 13.79
CA ILE A 106 -9.70 -14.14 14.55
C ILE A 106 -8.76 -12.98 14.22
N ALA A 107 -7.45 -13.24 14.17
CA ALA A 107 -6.46 -12.24 13.78
C ALA A 107 -6.67 -11.74 12.35
N THR A 108 -7.03 -12.63 11.41
CA THR A 108 -7.29 -12.28 10.01
C THR A 108 -8.59 -11.52 9.84
N PHE A 109 -9.71 -12.09 10.27
CA PHE A 109 -11.05 -11.57 10.01
C PHE A 109 -11.36 -10.33 10.86
N TRP A 110 -11.16 -10.41 12.18
CA TRP A 110 -11.48 -9.30 13.09
C TRP A 110 -10.34 -8.30 13.22
N GLY A 111 -9.09 -8.77 13.19
CA GLY A 111 -7.89 -7.92 13.27
C GLY A 111 -7.58 -7.23 11.94
N PHE A 112 -7.00 -7.97 10.99
CA PHE A 112 -6.50 -7.41 9.74
C PHE A 112 -7.63 -6.86 8.85
N LEU A 113 -8.59 -7.70 8.45
CA LEU A 113 -9.67 -7.34 7.53
C LEU A 113 -10.63 -6.35 8.20
N GLY A 114 -11.16 -6.69 9.37
CA GLY A 114 -12.12 -5.85 10.10
C GLY A 114 -11.60 -4.43 10.31
N MET A 115 -10.39 -4.29 10.83
CA MET A 115 -9.85 -2.97 11.13
C MET A 115 -9.56 -2.16 9.87
N THR A 116 -8.97 -2.81 8.85
CA THR A 116 -8.57 -2.15 7.61
C THR A 116 -9.79 -1.72 6.79
N LEU A 117 -10.76 -2.62 6.60
CA LEU A 117 -11.94 -2.36 5.76
C LEU A 117 -12.85 -1.31 6.40
N ILE A 118 -13.06 -1.35 7.73
CA ILE A 118 -13.81 -0.31 8.44
C ILE A 118 -13.11 1.04 8.32
N GLY A 119 -11.77 1.07 8.49
CA GLY A 119 -10.98 2.29 8.29
C GLY A 119 -11.09 2.85 6.88
N ALA A 120 -11.05 1.98 5.86
CA ALA A 120 -11.28 2.35 4.46
C ALA A 120 -12.69 2.95 4.26
N GLY A 121 -13.71 2.39 4.92
CA GLY A 121 -15.07 2.94 4.93
C GLY A 121 -15.11 4.40 5.40
N PHE A 122 -14.43 4.73 6.50
CA PHE A 122 -14.31 6.11 6.98
C PHE A 122 -13.57 7.03 5.99
N HIS A 123 -12.50 6.55 5.35
CA HIS A 123 -11.78 7.32 4.33
C HIS A 123 -12.67 7.66 3.13
N ILE A 124 -13.36 6.64 2.61
CA ILE A 124 -14.29 6.78 1.48
C ILE A 124 -15.37 7.80 1.84
N GLN A 125 -15.97 7.68 3.02
CA GLN A 125 -17.03 8.58 3.45
C GLN A 125 -16.55 10.04 3.59
N ASN A 126 -15.38 10.26 4.20
CA ASN A 126 -14.76 11.58 4.32
C ASN A 126 -14.46 12.23 2.96
N ARG A 127 -14.10 11.42 1.96
CA ARG A 127 -13.83 11.88 0.60
C ARG A 127 -15.12 12.16 -0.17
N MET A 128 -16.12 11.29 -0.06
CA MET A 128 -17.39 11.42 -0.78
C MET A 128 -18.24 12.59 -0.28
N LEU A 129 -18.23 12.84 1.03
CA LEU A 129 -18.98 13.95 1.63
C LEU A 129 -18.20 15.27 1.68
N GLY A 130 -16.89 15.24 1.43
CA GLY A 130 -16.03 16.43 1.50
C GLY A 130 -15.81 16.98 2.93
N THR A 131 -16.53 16.47 3.93
CA THR A 131 -16.47 16.90 5.33
C THR A 131 -15.78 15.86 6.21
N LYS A 132 -15.57 16.21 7.49
CA LYS A 132 -15.06 15.26 8.50
C LYS A 132 -16.21 14.40 9.04
N ILE A 133 -15.89 13.22 9.57
CA ILE A 133 -16.86 12.41 10.31
C ILE A 133 -17.38 13.22 11.51
N SER A 134 -18.67 13.09 11.84
CA SER A 134 -19.31 13.86 12.91
C SER A 134 -18.61 13.72 14.26
N SER A 135 -18.08 12.54 14.58
CA SER A 135 -17.17 12.32 15.72
C SER A 135 -15.99 11.45 15.30
N GLU A 136 -14.93 12.11 14.85
CA GLU A 136 -13.66 11.48 14.48
C GLU A 136 -12.96 10.82 15.68
N ALA A 137 -12.96 11.49 16.84
CA ALA A 137 -12.32 10.97 18.05
C ALA A 137 -13.06 9.76 18.62
N GLY A 138 -14.40 9.80 18.69
CA GLY A 138 -15.20 8.66 19.15
C GLY A 138 -15.09 7.46 18.21
N ALA A 139 -15.10 7.69 16.89
CA ALA A 139 -14.87 6.64 15.90
C ALA A 139 -13.46 6.03 16.00
N SER A 140 -12.44 6.86 16.27
CA SER A 140 -11.07 6.39 16.52
C SER A 140 -10.97 5.58 17.81
N MET A 141 -11.67 5.99 18.87
CA MET A 141 -11.68 5.27 20.15
C MET A 141 -12.23 3.85 20.01
N PHE A 142 -13.29 3.64 19.22
CA PHE A 142 -13.81 2.29 18.97
C PHE A 142 -12.79 1.36 18.33
N SER A 143 -11.85 1.88 17.53
CA SER A 143 -10.77 1.06 16.98
C SER A 143 -9.85 0.51 18.06
N LEU A 144 -9.57 1.26 19.14
CA LEU A 144 -8.75 0.77 20.24
C LEU A 144 -9.46 -0.36 20.99
N PHE A 145 -10.76 -0.21 21.27
CA PHE A 145 -11.53 -1.28 21.91
C PHE A 145 -11.63 -2.52 21.01
N TRP A 146 -11.81 -2.33 19.71
CA TRP A 146 -11.80 -3.43 18.74
C TRP A 146 -10.45 -4.14 18.74
N PHE A 147 -9.34 -3.38 18.71
CA PHE A 147 -7.98 -3.91 18.75
C PHE A 147 -7.72 -4.76 20.01
N VAL A 148 -8.06 -4.22 21.19
CA VAL A 148 -7.86 -4.92 22.48
C VAL A 148 -8.75 -6.15 22.56
N LEU A 149 -9.99 -6.07 22.06
CA LEU A 149 -10.92 -7.19 22.00
C LEU A 149 -10.39 -8.30 21.09
N THR A 150 -9.86 -7.97 19.91
CA THR A 150 -9.22 -8.93 19.01
C THR A 150 -8.01 -9.59 19.68
N LEU A 151 -7.15 -8.81 20.32
CA LEU A 151 -5.98 -9.34 21.04
C LEU A 151 -6.40 -10.30 22.14
N LEU A 152 -7.40 -9.93 22.93
CA LEU A 152 -7.96 -10.78 23.97
C LEU A 152 -8.47 -12.10 23.39
N PHE A 153 -9.22 -12.07 22.28
CA PHE A 153 -9.75 -13.30 21.68
C PHE A 153 -8.68 -14.19 21.05
N VAL A 154 -7.64 -13.61 20.44
CA VAL A 154 -6.48 -14.39 19.97
C VAL A 154 -5.83 -15.13 21.14
N ILE A 155 -5.67 -14.49 22.30
CA ILE A 155 -5.11 -15.13 23.50
C ILE A 155 -6.08 -16.20 24.04
N LEU A 156 -7.38 -15.89 24.13
CA LEU A 156 -8.38 -16.81 24.65
C LEU A 156 -8.53 -18.08 23.80
N SER A 157 -8.26 -18.02 22.50
CA SER A 157 -8.23 -19.21 21.62
C SER A 157 -7.28 -20.29 22.11
N PHE A 158 -6.21 -19.94 22.83
CA PHE A 158 -5.26 -20.91 23.40
C PHE A 158 -5.64 -21.41 24.79
N THR A 159 -6.81 -21.01 25.32
CA THR A 159 -7.27 -21.35 26.67
C THR A 159 -8.52 -22.22 26.65
N SER A 160 -8.94 -22.71 27.82
CA SER A 160 -10.23 -23.40 27.99
C SER A 160 -11.46 -22.51 27.74
N TYR A 161 -11.26 -21.19 27.59
CA TYR A 161 -12.32 -20.21 27.33
C TYR A 161 -12.38 -19.79 25.86
N ALA A 162 -11.82 -20.61 24.96
CA ALA A 162 -11.87 -20.37 23.52
C ALA A 162 -13.32 -20.18 23.01
N PRO A 163 -13.53 -19.39 21.95
CA PRO A 163 -14.85 -19.26 21.31
C PRO A 163 -15.42 -20.63 20.89
N HIS A 164 -16.73 -20.82 21.08
CA HIS A 164 -17.41 -22.09 20.82
C HIS A 164 -17.21 -22.62 19.39
N THR A 165 -17.21 -21.73 18.41
CA THR A 165 -16.80 -22.04 17.05
C THR A 165 -16.03 -20.86 16.48
N THR A 166 -15.30 -21.10 15.40
CA THR A 166 -14.52 -20.09 14.67
C THR A 166 -15.37 -18.89 14.22
N HIS A 167 -16.65 -19.11 13.92
CA HIS A 167 -17.55 -18.09 13.35
C HIS A 167 -18.67 -17.64 14.31
N ALA A 168 -19.09 -18.50 15.23
CA ALA A 168 -20.23 -18.27 16.11
C ALA A 168 -19.88 -18.51 17.58
N SER A 169 -19.92 -17.44 18.37
CA SER A 169 -19.72 -17.45 19.82
C SER A 169 -20.37 -16.22 20.45
N ALA A 170 -20.99 -16.37 21.63
CA ALA A 170 -21.57 -15.26 22.40
C ALA A 170 -20.58 -14.10 22.57
N TYR A 171 -19.29 -14.41 22.67
CA TYR A 171 -18.22 -13.43 22.81
C TYR A 171 -18.18 -12.41 21.66
N PHE A 172 -18.56 -12.81 20.44
CA PHE A 172 -18.57 -11.94 19.28
C PHE A 172 -19.70 -10.89 19.30
N ALA A 173 -20.66 -10.98 20.23
CA ALA A 173 -21.65 -9.93 20.43
C ALA A 173 -21.01 -8.59 20.84
N ALA A 174 -19.84 -8.62 21.47
CA ALA A 174 -19.08 -7.40 21.81
C ALA A 174 -18.65 -6.62 20.56
N TYR A 175 -18.29 -7.30 19.46
CA TYR A 175 -18.03 -6.64 18.18
C TYR A 175 -19.29 -5.96 17.64
N GLY A 176 -20.48 -6.47 17.93
CA GLY A 176 -21.75 -5.86 17.52
C GLY A 176 -22.00 -4.50 18.16
N MET A 177 -21.64 -4.35 19.44
CA MET A 177 -21.73 -3.04 20.12
C MET A 177 -20.76 -2.02 19.50
N LEU A 178 -19.53 -2.43 19.19
CA LEU A 178 -18.55 -1.56 18.54
C LEU A 178 -18.94 -1.23 17.09
N ALA A 179 -19.39 -2.22 16.34
CA ALA A 179 -19.87 -2.07 14.96
C ALA A 179 -21.10 -1.15 14.90
N LEU A 180 -21.98 -1.19 15.90
CA LEU A 180 -23.10 -0.26 16.01
C LEU A 180 -22.61 1.18 16.19
N GLY A 181 -21.57 1.40 17.00
CA GLY A 181 -20.92 2.70 17.14
C GLY A 181 -20.31 3.20 15.83
N VAL A 182 -19.63 2.32 15.08
CA VAL A 182 -19.08 2.61 13.74
C VAL A 182 -20.18 2.98 12.74
N LEU A 183 -21.26 2.18 12.70
CA LEU A 183 -22.43 2.44 11.85
C LEU A 183 -23.10 3.78 12.21
N ALA A 184 -23.26 4.06 13.51
CA ALA A 184 -23.82 5.31 13.98
C ALA A 184 -22.97 6.52 13.54
N ALA A 185 -21.64 6.41 13.57
CA ALA A 185 -20.73 7.45 13.07
C ALA A 185 -20.97 7.77 11.59
N HIS A 186 -21.14 6.75 10.75
CA HIS A 186 -21.48 6.92 9.33
C HIS A 186 -22.84 7.58 9.13
N LEU A 187 -23.89 7.08 9.81
CA LEU A 187 -25.26 7.59 9.69
C LEU A 187 -25.38 9.04 10.18
N MET A 188 -24.73 9.38 11.29
CA MET A 188 -24.67 10.74 11.80
C MET A 188 -24.00 11.68 10.81
N THR A 189 -22.89 11.25 10.20
CA THR A 189 -22.18 12.07 9.23
C THR A 189 -23.06 12.33 8.00
N ILE A 190 -23.84 11.35 7.55
CA ILE A 190 -24.78 11.53 6.43
C ILE A 190 -25.90 12.49 6.79
N HIS A 191 -26.46 12.34 7.99
CA HIS A 191 -27.50 13.21 8.50
C HIS A 191 -27.02 14.67 8.64
N ASP A 192 -25.83 14.87 9.21
CA ASP A 192 -25.27 16.21 9.45
C ASP A 192 -24.98 16.98 8.16
N ASN A 193 -24.70 16.25 7.07
CA ASN A 193 -24.39 16.82 5.75
C ASN A 193 -25.63 16.96 4.85
N ASN A 194 -26.84 16.61 5.31
CA ASN A 194 -28.10 16.69 4.54
C ASN A 194 -27.99 16.13 3.11
N VAL A 195 -27.32 14.98 2.97
CA VAL A 195 -27.00 14.38 1.67
C VAL A 195 -28.28 13.87 1.00
N SER A 196 -28.65 14.46 -0.15
CA SER A 196 -29.84 14.06 -0.91
C SER A 196 -29.61 12.83 -1.79
N GLU A 197 -28.40 12.68 -2.34
CA GLU A 197 -28.00 11.54 -3.16
C GLU A 197 -26.71 10.93 -2.64
N MET A 198 -26.75 9.63 -2.32
CA MET A 198 -25.58 8.89 -1.87
C MET A 198 -24.91 8.13 -3.01
N ASN A 199 -23.58 8.09 -2.98
CA ASN A 199 -22.80 7.24 -3.88
C ASN A 199 -23.02 5.75 -3.55
N VAL A 200 -22.87 4.91 -4.58
CA VAL A 200 -22.94 3.44 -4.55
C VAL A 200 -22.04 2.87 -3.45
N SER A 201 -20.78 3.31 -3.36
CA SER A 201 -19.85 2.85 -2.31
C SER A 201 -20.37 3.15 -0.90
N SER A 202 -20.94 4.34 -0.66
CA SER A 202 -21.49 4.71 0.64
C SER A 202 -22.71 3.86 1.01
N TRP A 203 -23.55 3.50 0.04
CA TRP A 203 -24.67 2.57 0.27
C TRP A 203 -24.17 1.17 0.69
N LEU A 204 -23.19 0.63 -0.04
CA LEU A 204 -22.61 -0.68 0.29
C LEU A 204 -21.97 -0.69 1.68
N ILE A 205 -21.22 0.36 2.05
CA ILE A 205 -20.59 0.48 3.37
C ILE A 205 -21.65 0.40 4.49
N ILE A 206 -22.73 1.18 4.39
CA ILE A 206 -23.75 1.22 5.45
C ILE A 206 -24.50 -0.10 5.56
N LEU A 207 -24.94 -0.65 4.43
CA LEU A 207 -25.69 -1.90 4.42
C LEU A 207 -24.83 -3.08 4.90
N SER A 208 -23.55 -3.08 4.51
CA SER A 208 -22.54 -4.04 4.98
C SER A 208 -22.32 -3.93 6.50
N LEU A 209 -22.16 -2.71 7.04
CA LEU A 209 -22.05 -2.50 8.48
C LEU A 209 -23.33 -2.89 9.23
N GLY A 210 -24.51 -2.64 8.64
CA GLY A 210 -25.78 -3.13 9.17
C GLY A 210 -25.83 -4.66 9.24
N ALA A 211 -25.30 -5.34 8.23
CA ALA A 211 -25.17 -6.79 8.24
C ALA A 211 -24.17 -7.29 9.28
N LEU A 212 -23.04 -6.60 9.48
CA LEU A 212 -22.08 -6.91 10.53
C LEU A 212 -22.72 -6.83 11.92
N VAL A 213 -23.48 -5.76 12.18
CA VAL A 213 -24.21 -5.56 13.44
C VAL A 213 -25.23 -6.69 13.64
N TYR A 214 -26.02 -7.01 12.61
CA TYR A 214 -26.98 -8.11 12.69
C TYR A 214 -26.29 -9.45 12.99
N ALA A 215 -25.21 -9.79 12.26
CA ALA A 215 -24.52 -11.07 12.40
C ALA A 215 -23.90 -11.22 13.80
N THR A 216 -23.21 -10.19 14.28
CA THR A 216 -22.56 -10.18 15.60
C THR A 216 -23.58 -10.29 16.73
N PHE A 217 -24.68 -9.54 16.70
CA PHE A 217 -25.74 -9.71 17.71
C PHE A 217 -26.48 -11.05 17.61
N SER A 218 -26.55 -11.64 16.41
CA SER A 218 -27.16 -12.96 16.24
C SER A 218 -26.42 -14.07 16.99
N ASN A 219 -25.15 -13.85 17.36
CA ASN A 219 -24.40 -14.75 18.22
C ASN A 219 -25.03 -14.95 19.61
N VAL A 220 -25.76 -13.97 20.13
CA VAL A 220 -26.52 -14.12 21.38
C VAL A 220 -27.63 -15.15 21.20
N PHE A 221 -28.34 -15.10 20.06
CA PHE A 221 -29.36 -16.11 19.74
C PHE A 221 -28.75 -17.48 19.52
N TYR A 222 -27.56 -17.58 18.91
CA TYR A 222 -26.84 -18.84 18.80
C TYR A 222 -26.54 -19.42 20.19
N PHE A 223 -26.01 -18.62 21.11
CA PHE A 223 -25.73 -19.06 22.48
C PHE A 223 -26.98 -19.53 23.23
N LEU A 224 -28.12 -18.87 23.04
CA LEU A 224 -29.38 -19.25 23.68
C LEU A 224 -30.03 -20.49 23.06
N SER A 225 -29.91 -20.65 21.74
CA SER A 225 -30.60 -21.72 21.00
C SER A 225 -29.76 -22.97 20.79
N GLY A 226 -28.42 -22.84 20.77
CA GLY A 226 -27.50 -23.89 20.32
C GLY A 226 -27.70 -24.33 18.87
N SER A 227 -28.51 -23.62 18.08
CA SER A 227 -28.93 -24.07 16.76
C SER A 227 -27.84 -23.87 15.71
N GLU A 228 -27.47 -24.95 15.05
CA GLU A 228 -26.57 -25.00 13.91
C GLU A 228 -27.02 -24.11 12.74
N GLU A 229 -28.33 -24.01 12.50
CA GLU A 229 -28.89 -23.10 11.48
C GLU A 229 -28.55 -21.63 11.76
N VAL A 230 -28.55 -21.25 13.05
CA VAL A 230 -28.26 -19.87 13.46
C VAL A 230 -26.78 -19.56 13.28
N ALA A 231 -25.89 -20.49 13.65
CA ALA A 231 -24.45 -20.34 13.42
C ALA A 231 -24.09 -20.29 11.93
N TRP A 232 -24.73 -21.13 11.10
CA TRP A 232 -24.60 -21.06 9.65
C TRP A 232 -25.04 -19.69 9.10
N ASN A 233 -26.20 -19.19 9.53
CA ASN A 233 -26.70 -17.87 9.10
C ASN A 233 -25.79 -16.72 9.56
N ILE A 234 -25.17 -16.82 10.73
CA ILE A 234 -24.15 -15.87 11.20
C ILE A 234 -22.95 -15.87 10.25
N SER A 235 -22.43 -17.05 9.90
CA SER A 235 -21.30 -17.17 8.98
C SER A 235 -21.61 -16.54 7.62
N LYS A 236 -22.81 -16.81 7.07
CA LYS A 236 -23.30 -16.21 5.83
C LYS A 236 -23.42 -14.69 5.89
N ALA A 237 -23.93 -14.15 6.99
CA ALA A 237 -24.05 -12.71 7.16
C ALA A 237 -22.68 -12.02 7.27
N LEU A 238 -21.73 -12.64 7.98
CA LEU A 238 -20.37 -12.11 8.13
C LEU A 238 -19.59 -12.09 6.81
N HIS A 239 -19.55 -13.20 6.07
CA HIS A 239 -18.74 -13.27 4.85
C HIS A 239 -19.50 -12.73 3.63
N GLY A 240 -20.78 -13.07 3.52
CA GLY A 240 -21.61 -12.76 2.36
C GLY A 240 -22.19 -11.35 2.35
N TRP A 241 -22.66 -10.86 3.50
CA TRP A 241 -23.30 -9.56 3.58
C TRP A 241 -22.39 -8.47 4.14
N TRP A 242 -21.37 -8.82 4.94
CA TRP A 242 -20.37 -7.84 5.35
C TRP A 242 -19.13 -7.83 4.45
N LEU A 243 -18.31 -8.88 4.46
CA LEU A 243 -16.99 -8.89 3.82
C LEU A 243 -17.03 -8.62 2.31
N ILE A 244 -17.90 -9.31 1.57
CA ILE A 244 -18.00 -9.15 0.11
C ILE A 244 -18.49 -7.75 -0.28
N PRO A 245 -19.65 -7.25 0.22
CA PRO A 245 -20.11 -5.90 -0.10
C PRO A 245 -19.15 -4.80 0.32
N MET A 246 -18.46 -4.96 1.45
CA MET A 246 -17.43 -4.00 1.89
C MET A 246 -16.24 -3.97 0.92
N SER A 247 -15.80 -5.15 0.48
CA SER A 247 -14.72 -5.27 -0.52
C SER A 247 -15.12 -4.65 -1.87
N MET A 248 -16.35 -4.88 -2.31
CA MET A 248 -16.92 -4.25 -3.50
C MET A 248 -16.99 -2.73 -3.35
N ALA A 249 -17.40 -2.20 -2.19
CA ALA A 249 -17.51 -0.77 -1.94
C ALA A 249 -16.19 -0.04 -2.12
N ILE A 250 -15.10 -0.65 -1.62
CA ILE A 250 -13.74 -0.14 -1.73
C ILE A 250 -13.28 -0.19 -3.19
N ALA A 251 -13.51 -1.29 -3.91
CA ALA A 251 -13.16 -1.39 -5.32
C ALA A 251 -13.91 -0.37 -6.20
N LEU A 252 -15.21 -0.17 -5.92
CA LEU A 252 -16.07 0.83 -6.57
C LEU A 252 -15.65 2.28 -6.27
N PHE A 253 -14.86 2.51 -5.23
CA PHE A 253 -14.26 3.82 -4.97
C PHE A 253 -12.88 3.94 -5.63
N LEU A 254 -12.02 2.93 -5.44
CA LEU A 254 -10.61 3.02 -5.82
C LEU A 254 -10.39 2.96 -7.33
N ILE A 255 -11.11 2.08 -8.03
CA ILE A 255 -10.94 1.89 -9.47
C ILE A 255 -11.33 3.16 -10.25
N PRO A 256 -12.54 3.73 -10.08
CA PRO A 256 -12.90 4.99 -10.75
C PRO A 256 -11.97 6.16 -10.39
N LYS A 257 -11.52 6.21 -9.12
CA LYS A 257 -10.61 7.26 -8.66
C LYS A 257 -9.25 7.19 -9.34
N SER A 258 -8.68 5.99 -9.48
CA SER A 258 -7.38 5.80 -10.12
C SER A 258 -7.45 5.92 -11.63
N THR A 259 -8.54 5.45 -12.25
CA THR A 259 -8.74 5.53 -13.70
C THR A 259 -9.30 6.88 -14.12
N GLY A 260 -9.78 7.74 -13.23
CA GLY A 260 -10.46 8.99 -13.60
C GLY A 260 -11.74 8.80 -14.44
N ASN A 261 -12.16 7.55 -14.67
CA ASN A 261 -13.34 7.21 -15.46
C ASN A 261 -14.56 7.14 -14.54
N ALA A 262 -15.72 7.57 -15.04
CA ALA A 262 -16.97 7.33 -14.35
C ALA A 262 -17.32 5.83 -14.30
N LEU A 263 -18.14 5.44 -13.32
CA LEU A 263 -18.72 4.10 -13.29
C LEU A 263 -19.48 3.82 -14.59
N TRP A 264 -19.21 2.68 -15.22
CA TRP A 264 -19.71 2.38 -16.56
C TRP A 264 -21.25 2.32 -16.61
N SER A 265 -21.88 1.70 -15.60
CA SER A 265 -23.33 1.65 -15.50
C SER A 265 -23.84 1.92 -14.08
N LYS A 266 -24.59 3.01 -13.93
CA LYS A 266 -25.31 3.35 -12.69
C LYS A 266 -26.41 2.33 -12.38
N LEU A 267 -27.11 1.83 -13.40
CA LEU A 267 -28.16 0.82 -13.22
C LEU A 267 -27.57 -0.50 -12.70
N LEU A 268 -26.45 -0.95 -13.28
CA LEU A 268 -25.79 -2.19 -12.88
C LEU A 268 -25.26 -2.10 -11.44
N SER A 269 -24.79 -0.92 -11.04
CA SER A 269 -24.37 -0.63 -9.65
C SER A 269 -25.54 -0.74 -8.67
N ILE A 270 -26.70 -0.18 -9.00
CA ILE A 270 -27.90 -0.24 -8.16
C ILE A 270 -28.42 -1.68 -8.06
N THR A 271 -28.50 -2.39 -9.19
CA THR A 271 -28.91 -3.80 -9.22
C THR A 271 -27.96 -4.66 -8.39
N GLY A 272 -26.65 -4.42 -8.48
CA GLY A 272 -25.63 -5.10 -7.68
C GLY A 272 -25.86 -4.93 -6.18
N ILE A 273 -26.08 -3.69 -5.72
CA ILE A 273 -26.37 -3.39 -4.31
C ILE A 273 -27.63 -4.12 -3.85
N ILE A 274 -28.73 -3.99 -4.57
CA ILE A 274 -30.01 -4.55 -4.11
C ILE A 274 -29.91 -6.09 -4.10
N MET A 275 -29.38 -6.70 -5.15
CA MET A 275 -29.35 -8.15 -5.25
C MET A 275 -28.38 -8.79 -4.25
N ILE A 276 -27.22 -8.19 -3.94
CA ILE A 276 -26.25 -8.83 -3.05
C ILE A 276 -26.77 -9.04 -1.61
N PHE A 277 -27.60 -8.11 -1.11
CA PHE A 277 -28.20 -8.21 0.23
C PHE A 277 -29.50 -9.02 0.28
N PHE A 278 -30.10 -9.31 -0.88
CA PHE A 278 -31.29 -10.17 -1.00
C PHE A 278 -30.96 -11.58 -1.49
N THR A 279 -29.69 -11.88 -1.71
CA THR A 279 -29.19 -13.20 -2.11
C THR A 279 -28.27 -13.76 -1.02
N LEU A 280 -27.95 -15.06 -1.12
CA LEU A 280 -27.05 -15.75 -0.20
C LEU A 280 -25.76 -16.04 -0.95
N THR A 281 -24.63 -15.47 -0.55
CA THR A 281 -23.39 -15.72 -1.29
C THR A 281 -22.93 -17.18 -1.14
N PRO A 282 -22.32 -17.77 -2.17
CA PRO A 282 -21.93 -19.18 -2.19
C PRO A 282 -20.76 -19.55 -1.26
N PHE A 283 -20.05 -18.58 -0.69
CA PHE A 283 -18.94 -18.82 0.26
C PHE A 283 -19.42 -19.24 1.64
N THR A 284 -18.62 -19.97 2.39
CA THR A 284 -18.90 -20.45 3.76
C THR A 284 -20.19 -21.27 3.86
N SER A 285 -20.58 -21.93 2.76
CA SER A 285 -21.71 -22.86 2.74
C SER A 285 -21.45 -24.13 3.54
N TYR A 286 -20.17 -24.51 3.67
CA TYR A 286 -19.72 -25.60 4.50
C TYR A 286 -19.40 -25.08 5.90
N THR A 287 -20.39 -25.04 6.76
CA THR A 287 -20.12 -25.29 8.17
C THR A 287 -20.64 -26.70 8.39
N GLY A 288 -19.82 -27.64 8.84
CA GLY A 288 -20.19 -29.03 9.18
C GLY A 288 -21.21 -29.13 10.32
N GLN A 289 -22.28 -28.35 10.20
CA GLN A 289 -23.33 -28.05 11.15
C GLN A 289 -24.67 -28.42 10.48
N GLY A 290 -24.72 -29.65 9.97
CA GLY A 290 -25.93 -30.46 9.98
C GLY A 290 -27.24 -29.75 9.62
N LEU A 291 -27.31 -29.07 8.47
CA LEU A 291 -28.59 -29.02 7.76
C LEU A 291 -28.80 -30.42 7.20
N GLY A 292 -29.43 -31.28 7.99
CA GLY A 292 -29.62 -32.69 7.68
C GLY A 292 -30.11 -32.90 6.24
N THR A 293 -29.68 -34.02 5.65
CA THR A 293 -30.02 -34.46 4.28
C THR A 293 -31.51 -34.57 3.99
N ASP A 294 -32.37 -34.39 5.01
CA ASP A 294 -33.78 -34.75 4.98
C ASP A 294 -34.68 -33.56 4.59
N ASP A 295 -34.21 -32.31 4.69
CA ASP A 295 -35.01 -31.10 4.40
C ASP A 295 -34.79 -30.58 2.96
N ASN A 296 -35.37 -31.29 1.99
CA ASN A 296 -35.33 -30.97 0.55
C ASN A 296 -35.65 -29.49 0.23
N ILE A 297 -36.53 -28.83 0.99
CA ILE A 297 -36.97 -27.46 0.69
C ILE A 297 -35.90 -26.41 1.03
N LEU A 298 -35.20 -26.54 2.17
CA LEU A 298 -34.21 -25.56 2.58
C LEU A 298 -32.94 -25.64 1.71
N THR A 299 -32.51 -26.86 1.42
CA THR A 299 -31.46 -27.18 0.44
C THR A 299 -31.72 -26.52 -0.91
N ILE A 300 -32.91 -26.73 -1.50
CA ILE A 300 -33.27 -26.15 -2.80
C ILE A 300 -33.26 -24.61 -2.74
N GLN A 301 -33.76 -24.03 -1.64
CA GLN A 301 -33.73 -22.58 -1.46
C GLN A 301 -32.30 -22.06 -1.38
N ILE A 302 -31.41 -22.68 -0.59
CA ILE A 302 -30.02 -22.23 -0.45
C ILE A 302 -29.28 -22.32 -1.79
N ALA A 303 -29.42 -23.41 -2.53
CA ALA A 303 -28.83 -23.56 -3.86
C ALA A 303 -29.34 -22.50 -4.84
N LEU A 304 -30.65 -22.22 -4.84
CA LEU A 304 -31.27 -21.21 -5.69
C LEU A 304 -30.78 -19.80 -5.35
N TRP A 305 -30.80 -19.41 -4.07
CA TRP A 305 -30.31 -18.11 -3.62
C TRP A 305 -28.81 -17.92 -3.84
N SER A 306 -28.02 -18.99 -3.71
CA SER A 306 -26.58 -18.99 -4.00
C SER A 306 -26.29 -18.84 -5.48
N THR A 307 -27.11 -19.46 -6.34
CA THR A 307 -27.02 -19.28 -7.78
C THR A 307 -27.40 -17.85 -8.17
N LEU A 308 -28.46 -17.29 -7.58
CA LEU A 308 -28.88 -15.91 -7.81
C LEU A 308 -27.83 -14.89 -7.35
N ALA A 309 -27.03 -15.20 -6.32
CA ALA A 309 -25.95 -14.34 -5.83
C ALA A 309 -24.81 -14.16 -6.85
N LEU A 310 -24.67 -15.04 -7.85
CA LEU A 310 -23.71 -14.84 -8.93
C LEU A 310 -24.03 -13.59 -9.75
N ILE A 311 -25.31 -13.26 -9.93
CA ILE A 311 -25.76 -12.10 -10.73
C ILE A 311 -25.16 -10.79 -10.19
N PRO A 312 -25.33 -10.40 -8.90
CA PRO A 312 -24.73 -9.18 -8.38
C PRO A 312 -23.19 -9.22 -8.36
N ILE A 313 -22.58 -10.39 -8.15
CA ILE A 313 -21.12 -10.54 -8.16
C ILE A 313 -20.55 -10.27 -9.56
N PHE A 314 -21.10 -10.90 -10.59
CA PHE A 314 -20.71 -10.66 -11.98
C PHE A 314 -21.05 -9.25 -12.44
N ALA A 315 -22.23 -8.73 -12.06
CA ALA A 315 -22.64 -7.37 -12.37
C ALA A 315 -21.63 -6.34 -11.87
N THR A 316 -21.22 -6.45 -10.60
CA THR A 316 -20.26 -5.52 -10.00
C THR A 316 -18.87 -5.66 -10.62
N THR A 317 -18.42 -6.90 -10.81
CA THR A 317 -17.11 -7.20 -11.42
C THR A 317 -17.03 -6.66 -12.85
N PHE A 318 -18.04 -6.92 -13.67
CA PHE A 318 -18.11 -6.42 -15.05
C PHE A 318 -18.17 -4.90 -15.08
N ASN A 319 -18.94 -4.27 -14.19
CA ASN A 319 -19.02 -2.82 -14.10
C ASN A 319 -17.65 -2.19 -13.83
N LEU A 320 -16.86 -2.79 -12.93
CA LEU A 320 -15.51 -2.34 -12.59
C LEU A 320 -14.52 -2.56 -13.74
N ILE A 321 -14.53 -3.74 -14.37
CA ILE A 321 -13.74 -4.04 -15.57
C ILE A 321 -14.03 -3.02 -16.68
N ALA A 322 -15.31 -2.77 -16.96
CA ALA A 322 -15.74 -1.86 -18.00
C ALA A 322 -15.36 -0.40 -17.68
N THR A 323 -15.35 0.00 -16.41
CA THR A 323 -14.86 1.32 -15.98
C THR A 323 -13.39 1.55 -16.29
N MET A 324 -12.55 0.50 -16.36
CA MET A 324 -11.14 0.66 -16.73
C MET A 324 -10.90 0.75 -18.24
N ARG A 325 -11.95 0.66 -19.07
CA ARG A 325 -11.81 0.70 -20.52
C ARG A 325 -11.08 1.96 -20.97
N GLY A 326 -9.95 1.77 -21.65
CA GLY A 326 -9.12 2.85 -22.18
C GLY A 326 -8.09 3.41 -21.20
N ARG A 327 -8.04 2.92 -19.95
CA ARG A 327 -7.03 3.30 -18.94
C ARG A 327 -6.48 2.11 -18.15
N TRP A 328 -6.09 1.06 -18.88
CA TRP A 328 -5.55 -0.17 -18.29
C TRP A 328 -4.16 0.03 -17.67
N GLU A 329 -3.41 1.03 -18.16
CA GLU A 329 -2.12 1.44 -17.63
C GLU A 329 -2.18 1.82 -16.14
N SER A 330 -3.33 2.26 -15.64
CA SER A 330 -3.55 2.58 -14.22
C SER A 330 -3.30 1.39 -13.28
N MET A 331 -3.41 0.15 -13.77
CA MET A 331 -3.04 -1.05 -12.99
C MET A 331 -1.52 -1.19 -12.81
N VAL A 332 -0.72 -0.68 -13.75
CA VAL A 332 0.75 -0.70 -13.65
C VAL A 332 1.26 0.48 -12.83
N GLU A 333 0.55 1.61 -12.89
CA GLU A 333 0.85 2.83 -12.14
C GLU A 333 0.54 2.70 -10.64
N SER A 334 -0.58 2.04 -10.30
CA SER A 334 -1.07 1.93 -8.92
C SER A 334 -1.20 0.47 -8.49
N THR A 335 -0.38 0.07 -7.52
CA THR A 335 -0.45 -1.26 -6.87
C THR A 335 -1.78 -1.49 -6.18
N ALA A 336 -2.41 -0.43 -5.65
CA ALA A 336 -3.69 -0.52 -5.00
C ALA A 336 -4.80 -0.85 -6.02
N THR A 337 -4.79 -0.19 -7.18
CA THR A 337 -5.73 -0.46 -8.28
C THR A 337 -5.55 -1.86 -8.83
N ALA A 338 -4.29 -2.30 -9.02
CA ALA A 338 -3.98 -3.67 -9.41
C ALA A 338 -4.55 -4.69 -8.41
N SER A 339 -4.29 -4.49 -7.12
CA SER A 339 -4.71 -5.40 -6.06
C SER A 339 -6.24 -5.50 -5.94
N SER A 340 -6.95 -4.36 -5.95
CA SER A 340 -8.42 -4.37 -5.97
C SER A 340 -8.97 -5.03 -7.24
N MET A 341 -8.33 -4.84 -8.39
CA MET A 341 -8.78 -5.47 -9.62
C MET A 341 -8.59 -6.99 -9.61
N VAL A 342 -7.43 -7.47 -9.18
CA VAL A 342 -7.16 -8.90 -9.01
C VAL A 342 -8.20 -9.52 -8.07
N ALA A 343 -8.47 -8.89 -6.92
CA ALA A 343 -9.51 -9.34 -6.00
C ALA A 343 -10.89 -9.44 -6.64
N MET A 344 -11.30 -8.44 -7.43
CA MET A 344 -12.60 -8.45 -8.10
C MET A 344 -12.69 -9.47 -9.23
N ILE A 345 -11.57 -9.84 -9.87
CA ILE A 345 -11.53 -10.95 -10.84
C ILE A 345 -11.62 -12.31 -10.12
N LEU A 346 -10.96 -12.45 -8.96
CA LEU A 346 -10.99 -13.69 -8.18
C LEU A 346 -12.34 -13.95 -7.53
N LEU A 347 -13.08 -12.91 -7.16
CA LEU A 347 -14.38 -13.03 -6.50
C LEU A 347 -15.40 -13.89 -7.26
N PRO A 348 -15.73 -13.66 -8.56
CA PRO A 348 -16.64 -14.52 -9.30
C PRO A 348 -16.10 -15.94 -9.48
N LEU A 349 -14.78 -16.13 -9.64
CA LEU A 349 -14.17 -17.45 -9.76
C LEU A 349 -14.34 -18.25 -8.46
N GLY A 350 -14.04 -17.62 -7.33
CA GLY A 350 -14.27 -18.17 -6.00
C GLY A 350 -15.74 -18.47 -5.73
N ALA A 351 -16.63 -17.59 -6.20
CA ALA A 351 -18.06 -17.75 -6.02
C ALA A 351 -18.62 -18.95 -6.79
N ILE A 352 -18.10 -19.22 -8.00
CA ILE A 352 -18.44 -20.43 -8.77
C ILE A 352 -17.99 -21.68 -8.02
N GLY A 353 -16.73 -21.71 -7.54
CA GLY A 353 -16.22 -22.84 -6.77
C GLY A 353 -17.02 -23.09 -5.50
N GLY A 354 -17.32 -22.01 -4.76
CA GLY A 354 -18.14 -22.08 -3.55
C GLY A 354 -19.56 -22.55 -3.84
N LEU A 355 -20.12 -22.20 -5.01
CA LEU A 355 -21.46 -22.64 -5.41
C LEU A 355 -21.49 -24.15 -5.65
N PHE A 356 -20.50 -24.69 -6.37
CA PHE A 356 -20.41 -26.14 -6.59
C PHE A 356 -20.19 -26.90 -5.28
N ALA A 357 -19.31 -26.41 -4.40
CA ALA A 357 -19.13 -26.96 -3.06
C ALA A 357 -20.42 -26.94 -2.24
N SER A 358 -21.13 -25.82 -2.28
CA SER A 358 -22.43 -25.65 -1.61
C SER A 358 -23.47 -26.64 -2.14
N ILE A 359 -23.62 -26.75 -3.46
CA ILE A 359 -24.62 -27.64 -4.08
C ILE A 359 -24.30 -29.10 -3.78
N SER A 360 -23.03 -29.51 -3.84
CA SER A 360 -22.61 -30.87 -3.50
C SER A 360 -22.92 -31.21 -2.03
N THR A 361 -22.61 -30.28 -1.12
CA THR A 361 -22.88 -30.47 0.32
C THR A 361 -24.37 -30.59 0.61
N PHE A 362 -25.18 -29.65 0.11
CA PHE A 362 -26.63 -29.67 0.34
C PHE A 362 -27.33 -30.80 -0.44
N GLY A 363 -26.79 -31.19 -1.59
CA GLY A 363 -27.25 -32.33 -2.38
C GLY A 363 -27.01 -33.70 -1.72
N GLY A 364 -26.34 -33.75 -0.57
CA GLY A 364 -26.11 -34.96 0.23
C GLY A 364 -24.92 -35.82 -0.22
N ASP A 365 -24.25 -35.44 -1.30
CA ASP A 365 -23.06 -36.13 -1.83
C ASP A 365 -21.78 -35.68 -1.10
N ALA A 366 -21.71 -34.38 -0.74
CA ALA A 366 -20.59 -33.76 -0.03
C ALA A 366 -19.19 -33.96 -0.67
N SER A 367 -19.13 -34.52 -1.88
CA SER A 367 -17.94 -34.78 -2.69
C SER A 367 -17.18 -33.53 -3.16
N LEU A 368 -17.60 -32.31 -2.82
CA LEU A 368 -16.86 -31.09 -3.15
C LEU A 368 -16.68 -30.20 -1.92
N VAL A 369 -16.84 -30.77 -0.72
CA VAL A 369 -16.68 -30.07 0.56
C VAL A 369 -15.29 -29.43 0.68
N GLY A 370 -14.23 -30.17 0.35
CA GLY A 370 -12.85 -29.66 0.42
C GLY A 370 -12.64 -28.42 -0.46
N ILE A 371 -13.26 -28.38 -1.64
CA ILE A 371 -13.21 -27.19 -2.51
C ILE A 371 -13.81 -25.96 -1.81
N GLY A 372 -14.88 -26.15 -1.02
CA GLY A 372 -15.49 -25.07 -0.24
C GLY A 372 -14.50 -24.38 0.70
N ALA A 373 -13.72 -25.16 1.44
CA ALA A 373 -12.69 -24.63 2.34
C ALA A 373 -11.61 -23.84 1.57
N SER A 374 -11.17 -24.32 0.41
CA SER A 374 -10.23 -23.58 -0.45
C SER A 374 -10.81 -22.26 -0.97
N MET A 375 -12.11 -22.24 -1.31
CA MET A 375 -12.78 -21.02 -1.77
C MET A 375 -12.96 -20.00 -0.63
N ASP A 376 -13.13 -20.47 0.60
CA ASP A 376 -13.19 -19.60 1.77
C ASP A 376 -11.81 -19.01 2.09
N HIS A 377 -10.73 -19.79 1.94
CA HIS A 377 -9.36 -19.26 1.99
C HIS A 377 -9.11 -18.19 0.91
N LEU A 378 -9.57 -18.45 -0.33
CA LEU A 378 -9.53 -17.48 -1.43
C LEU A 378 -10.35 -16.22 -1.11
N LEU A 379 -11.50 -16.34 -0.46
CA LEU A 379 -12.30 -15.20 -0.05
C LEU A 379 -11.56 -14.34 0.98
N LEU A 380 -10.97 -14.96 2.00
CA LEU A 380 -10.29 -14.25 3.09
C LEU A 380 -9.03 -13.54 2.61
N TRP A 381 -8.12 -14.23 1.92
CA TRP A 381 -6.82 -13.68 1.51
C TRP A 381 -6.78 -13.16 0.08
N GLY A 382 -7.45 -13.84 -0.86
CA GLY A 382 -7.51 -13.46 -2.27
C GLY A 382 -8.48 -12.32 -2.58
N VAL A 383 -9.61 -12.21 -1.89
CA VAL A 383 -10.54 -11.08 -2.08
C VAL A 383 -10.38 -10.05 -0.96
N GLY A 384 -10.70 -10.44 0.28
CA GLY A 384 -10.64 -9.56 1.44
C GLY A 384 -9.22 -9.02 1.67
N GLY A 385 -8.23 -9.91 1.69
CA GLY A 385 -6.82 -9.59 1.93
C GLY A 385 -6.24 -8.65 0.88
N LEU A 386 -6.47 -8.91 -0.42
CA LEU A 386 -6.02 -8.03 -1.50
C LEU A 386 -6.72 -6.66 -1.49
N VAL A 387 -8.01 -6.57 -1.15
CA VAL A 387 -8.69 -5.28 -1.02
C VAL A 387 -8.25 -4.51 0.23
N ALA A 388 -8.03 -5.21 1.35
CA ALA A 388 -7.45 -4.62 2.55
C ALA A 388 -6.03 -4.09 2.26
N PHE A 389 -5.19 -4.88 1.59
CA PHE A 389 -3.86 -4.47 1.15
C PHE A 389 -3.91 -3.25 0.22
N ALA A 390 -4.86 -3.21 -0.73
CA ALA A 390 -5.07 -2.04 -1.59
C ALA A 390 -5.42 -0.78 -0.77
N SER A 391 -6.28 -0.94 0.23
CA SER A 391 -6.70 0.14 1.12
C SER A 391 -5.52 0.68 1.92
N LEU A 392 -4.66 -0.19 2.46
CA LEU A 392 -3.45 0.23 3.19
C LEU A 392 -2.43 0.94 2.30
N ASN A 393 -2.30 0.56 1.02
CA ASN A 393 -1.30 1.17 0.13
C ASN A 393 -1.74 2.51 -0.49
N SER A 394 -3.04 2.75 -0.64
CA SER A 394 -3.56 4.01 -1.20
C SER A 394 -4.22 4.89 -0.14
N MET A 395 -5.16 4.35 0.64
CA MET A 395 -6.03 5.17 1.49
C MET A 395 -5.36 5.60 2.80
N LEU A 396 -4.49 4.76 3.35
CA LEU A 396 -3.82 5.07 4.61
C LEU A 396 -2.80 6.23 4.49
N PRO A 397 -1.87 6.24 3.51
CA PRO A 397 -1.00 7.40 3.25
C PRO A 397 -1.79 8.69 2.99
N GLU A 398 -2.86 8.60 2.20
CA GLU A 398 -3.73 9.75 1.93
C GLU A 398 -4.46 10.27 3.18
N SER A 399 -4.85 9.38 4.09
CA SER A 399 -5.44 9.75 5.39
C SER A 399 -4.42 10.46 6.28
N MET A 400 -3.12 10.19 6.08
CA MET A 400 -2.02 10.87 6.75
C MET A 400 -1.55 12.14 6.01
N GLN A 401 -2.11 12.44 4.83
CA GLN A 401 -1.65 13.51 3.93
C GLN A 401 -0.18 13.36 3.52
N LEU A 402 0.25 12.11 3.27
CA LEU A 402 1.60 11.76 2.86
C LEU A 402 1.59 11.04 1.52
N ASP A 403 2.63 11.27 0.72
CA ASP A 403 2.97 10.46 -0.44
C ASP A 403 3.74 9.20 -0.03
N ASN A 404 3.58 8.14 -0.81
CA ASN A 404 4.28 6.88 -0.58
C ASN A 404 5.79 7.03 -0.77
N TYR A 405 6.58 6.56 0.20
CA TYR A 405 8.04 6.78 0.20
C TYR A 405 8.78 6.09 -0.96
N GLU A 406 8.52 4.82 -1.26
CA GLU A 406 9.20 4.07 -2.32
C GLU A 406 8.19 3.19 -3.09
N ARG A 407 7.94 3.54 -4.37
CA ARG A 407 7.02 2.77 -5.23
C ARG A 407 7.53 1.35 -5.51
N THR A 408 8.84 1.14 -5.58
CA THR A 408 9.45 -0.17 -5.87
C THR A 408 9.13 -1.20 -4.80
N ARG A 409 9.23 -0.84 -3.52
CA ARG A 409 8.88 -1.73 -2.39
C ARG A 409 7.39 -2.04 -2.33
N GLN A 410 6.55 -1.09 -2.69
CA GLN A 410 5.11 -1.35 -2.80
C GLN A 410 4.80 -2.36 -3.90
N LYS A 411 5.48 -2.25 -5.04
CA LYS A 411 5.34 -3.21 -6.15
C LYS A 411 5.83 -4.60 -5.77
N SER A 412 6.97 -4.71 -5.07
CA SER A 412 7.47 -6.02 -4.61
C SER A 412 6.52 -6.66 -3.60
N ALA A 413 6.05 -5.89 -2.61
CA ALA A 413 5.05 -6.37 -1.65
C ALA A 413 3.77 -6.82 -2.33
N PHE A 414 3.27 -6.04 -3.31
CA PHE A 414 2.09 -6.39 -4.09
C PHE A 414 2.25 -7.74 -4.79
N TRP A 415 3.36 -7.96 -5.52
CA TRP A 415 3.57 -9.22 -6.24
C TRP A 415 3.63 -10.41 -5.30
N LEU A 416 4.32 -10.28 -4.16
CA LEU A 416 4.40 -11.34 -3.16
C LEU A 416 3.02 -11.69 -2.57
N VAL A 417 2.23 -10.67 -2.21
CA VAL A 417 0.88 -10.89 -1.67
C VAL A 417 -0.06 -11.45 -2.74
N ALA A 418 -0.02 -10.94 -3.98
CA ALA A 418 -0.91 -11.39 -5.05
C ALA A 418 -0.58 -12.83 -5.51
N ILE A 419 0.69 -13.14 -5.74
CA ILE A 419 1.14 -14.48 -6.11
C ILE A 419 0.87 -15.45 -4.97
N GLY A 420 1.14 -15.05 -3.72
CA GLY A 420 0.88 -15.90 -2.57
C GLY A 420 -0.61 -16.18 -2.36
N ALA A 421 -1.48 -15.17 -2.50
CA ALA A 421 -2.92 -15.35 -2.35
C ALA A 421 -3.52 -16.24 -3.44
N VAL A 422 -3.18 -16.00 -4.71
CA VAL A 422 -3.65 -16.82 -5.84
C VAL A 422 -3.04 -18.23 -5.78
N GLY A 423 -1.74 -18.31 -5.55
CA GLY A 423 -0.98 -19.57 -5.50
C GLY A 423 -1.44 -20.46 -4.35
N SER A 424 -1.56 -19.92 -3.13
CA SER A 424 -2.03 -20.67 -1.96
C SER A 424 -3.43 -21.23 -2.20
N SER A 425 -4.36 -20.41 -2.69
CA SER A 425 -5.72 -20.87 -3.00
C SER A 425 -5.76 -21.94 -4.09
N LEU A 426 -4.96 -21.82 -5.15
CA LEU A 426 -4.88 -22.83 -6.20
C LEU A 426 -4.31 -24.14 -5.67
N MET A 427 -3.22 -24.08 -4.90
CA MET A 427 -2.63 -25.26 -4.26
C MET A 427 -3.58 -25.88 -3.25
N ALA A 428 -4.36 -25.09 -2.52
CA ALA A 428 -5.35 -25.60 -1.58
C ALA A 428 -6.47 -26.35 -2.30
N VAL A 429 -6.93 -25.88 -3.47
CA VAL A 429 -7.87 -26.64 -4.30
C VAL A 429 -7.26 -27.98 -4.72
N MET A 430 -6.01 -27.97 -5.18
CA MET A 430 -5.31 -29.19 -5.60
C MET A 430 -5.14 -30.17 -4.44
N ASN A 431 -4.73 -29.68 -3.26
CA ASN A 431 -4.58 -30.48 -2.05
C ASN A 431 -5.89 -31.16 -1.67
N ASN A 432 -6.99 -30.40 -1.65
CA ASN A 432 -8.30 -30.96 -1.31
C ASN A 432 -8.81 -32.02 -2.31
N PHE A 433 -8.49 -31.90 -3.61
CA PHE A 433 -8.78 -32.97 -4.57
C PHE A 433 -7.94 -34.23 -4.31
N VAL A 434 -6.68 -34.07 -3.90
CA VAL A 434 -5.81 -35.19 -3.54
C VAL A 434 -6.30 -35.88 -2.28
N ASP A 435 -6.60 -35.12 -1.22
CA ASP A 435 -7.13 -35.63 0.05
C ASP A 435 -8.40 -36.46 -0.19
N GLN A 436 -9.33 -35.92 -0.98
CA GLN A 436 -10.57 -36.61 -1.29
C GLN A 436 -10.34 -37.87 -2.14
N ALA A 437 -9.46 -37.83 -3.13
CA ALA A 437 -9.14 -39.03 -3.92
C ALA A 437 -8.52 -40.14 -3.06
N ILE A 438 -7.72 -39.79 -2.05
CA ILE A 438 -7.15 -40.75 -1.11
C ILE A 438 -8.25 -41.34 -0.22
N GLU A 439 -9.13 -40.49 0.31
CA GLU A 439 -10.26 -40.91 1.13
C GLU A 439 -11.17 -41.90 0.39
N GLU A 440 -11.50 -41.63 -0.87
CA GLU A 440 -12.32 -42.51 -1.72
C GLU A 440 -11.69 -43.90 -1.94
N THR A 441 -10.36 -43.99 -1.95
CA THR A 441 -9.66 -45.28 -2.09
C THR A 441 -9.63 -46.10 -0.80
N GLY A 442 -9.94 -45.49 0.35
CA GLY A 442 -9.78 -46.11 1.66
C GLY A 442 -8.32 -46.41 2.04
N TYR A 443 -7.36 -45.74 1.39
CA TYR A 443 -5.94 -45.90 1.68
C TYR A 443 -5.58 -45.14 2.95
N LEU A 444 -5.01 -45.85 3.93
CA LEU A 444 -4.79 -45.31 5.30
C LEU A 444 -3.36 -44.82 5.56
N ALA A 445 -2.43 -45.02 4.63
CA ALA A 445 -1.05 -44.54 4.78
C ALA A 445 -0.88 -43.17 4.09
N SER A 446 0.14 -42.41 4.49
CA SER A 446 0.44 -41.14 3.82
C SER A 446 0.84 -41.39 2.36
N VAL A 447 0.31 -40.55 1.49
CA VAL A 447 0.65 -40.56 0.05
C VAL A 447 1.59 -39.39 -0.20
N SER A 448 2.69 -39.62 -0.92
CA SER A 448 3.66 -38.55 -1.21
C SER A 448 3.02 -37.33 -1.87
N ALA A 449 2.03 -37.56 -2.75
CA ALA A 449 1.27 -36.48 -3.39
C ALA A 449 0.55 -35.58 -2.38
N GLN A 450 0.00 -36.14 -1.29
CA GLN A 450 -0.68 -35.39 -0.24
C GLN A 450 0.30 -34.51 0.55
N GLU A 451 1.45 -35.08 0.92
CA GLU A 451 2.52 -34.35 1.59
C GLU A 451 3.03 -33.20 0.70
N ASP A 452 3.31 -33.48 -0.57
CA ASP A 452 3.78 -32.49 -1.55
C ASP A 452 2.78 -31.34 -1.75
N THR A 453 1.49 -31.65 -1.89
CA THR A 453 0.46 -30.61 -2.09
C THR A 453 0.25 -29.77 -0.85
N SER A 454 0.25 -30.37 0.34
CA SER A 454 0.06 -29.66 1.61
C SER A 454 1.19 -28.66 1.88
N VAL A 455 2.46 -29.06 1.67
CA VAL A 455 3.62 -28.15 1.75
C VAL A 455 3.47 -26.98 0.79
N MET A 456 3.04 -27.24 -0.44
CA MET A 456 2.93 -26.20 -1.46
C MET A 456 1.89 -25.13 -1.10
N VAL A 457 0.82 -25.48 -0.38
CA VAL A 457 -0.12 -24.48 0.17
C VAL A 457 0.61 -23.53 1.11
N ALA A 458 1.33 -24.07 2.10
CA ALA A 458 2.05 -23.27 3.09
C ALA A 458 3.19 -22.44 2.45
N VAL A 459 3.96 -23.02 1.52
CA VAL A 459 5.04 -22.32 0.80
C VAL A 459 4.49 -21.17 -0.05
N MET A 460 3.39 -21.39 -0.78
CA MET A 460 2.76 -20.31 -1.54
C MET A 460 2.23 -19.21 -0.61
N PHE A 461 1.62 -19.60 0.51
CA PHE A 461 1.16 -18.63 1.51
C PHE A 461 2.30 -17.86 2.18
N TYR A 462 3.50 -18.44 2.28
CA TYR A 462 4.67 -17.76 2.83
C TYR A 462 5.04 -16.49 2.05
N PHE A 463 4.78 -16.43 0.74
CA PHE A 463 4.93 -15.19 -0.04
C PHE A 463 4.05 -14.06 0.50
N ILE A 464 2.81 -14.35 0.93
CA ILE A 464 1.96 -13.35 1.60
C ILE A 464 2.65 -12.87 2.88
N THR A 465 3.16 -13.80 3.69
CA THR A 465 3.84 -13.46 4.95
C THR A 465 4.99 -12.49 4.70
N ILE A 466 5.92 -12.80 3.79
CA ILE A 466 7.03 -11.90 3.43
C ILE A 466 6.49 -10.56 2.89
N GLY A 467 5.52 -10.61 1.97
CA GLY A 467 4.93 -9.42 1.36
C GLY A 467 4.31 -8.47 2.37
N THR A 468 3.65 -9.00 3.41
CA THR A 468 3.08 -8.18 4.49
C THR A 468 4.15 -7.49 5.33
N PHE A 469 5.27 -8.15 5.65
CA PHE A 469 6.39 -7.50 6.35
C PHE A 469 7.02 -6.38 5.52
N ILE A 470 7.21 -6.60 4.22
CA ILE A 470 7.73 -5.56 3.31
C ILE A 470 6.76 -4.37 3.24
N ALA A 471 5.45 -4.62 3.14
CA ALA A 471 4.45 -3.56 3.13
C ALA A 471 4.40 -2.77 4.44
N THR A 472 4.47 -3.45 5.58
CA THR A 472 4.53 -2.79 6.90
C THR A 472 5.80 -1.94 7.02
N HIS A 473 6.95 -2.46 6.60
CA HIS A 473 8.20 -1.70 6.62
C HIS A 473 8.15 -0.48 5.70
N GLN A 474 7.62 -0.64 4.48
CA GLN A 474 7.39 0.47 3.56
C GLN A 474 6.53 1.55 4.19
N PHE A 475 5.48 1.16 4.91
CA PHE A 475 4.61 2.11 5.58
C PHE A 475 5.29 2.86 6.74
N ILE A 476 6.11 2.17 7.54
CA ILE A 476 6.91 2.79 8.59
C ILE A 476 7.83 3.87 8.00
N LEU A 477 8.41 3.62 6.82
CA LEU A 477 9.20 4.60 6.09
C LEU A 477 8.35 5.76 5.57
N THR A 478 7.18 5.48 4.97
CA THR A 478 6.22 6.52 4.56
C THR A 478 5.85 7.43 5.73
N ARG A 479 5.60 6.89 6.93
CA ARG A 479 5.24 7.69 8.09
C ARG A 479 6.40 8.53 8.64
N SER A 480 7.62 8.01 8.61
CA SER A 480 8.80 8.67 9.22
C SER A 480 9.54 9.61 8.29
N ARG A 481 9.52 9.34 6.97
CA ARG A 481 10.32 10.00 5.94
C ARG A 481 9.49 10.40 4.70
N GLY A 482 8.18 10.18 4.71
CA GLY A 482 7.31 10.53 3.59
C GLY A 482 7.16 12.04 3.43
N GLN A 483 7.00 12.48 2.18
CA GLN A 483 6.74 13.87 1.86
C GLN A 483 5.23 14.18 1.94
N PRO A 484 4.84 15.45 2.18
CA PRO A 484 3.44 15.87 2.14
C PRO A 484 2.79 15.55 0.78
N LEU A 485 1.52 15.13 0.82
CA LEU A 485 0.78 14.77 -0.39
C LEU A 485 0.78 15.93 -1.41
N GLY A 486 1.28 15.68 -2.62
CA GLY A 486 1.30 16.65 -3.71
C GLY A 486 2.56 17.54 -3.77
N THR A 487 3.56 17.31 -2.92
CA THR A 487 4.90 17.91 -3.09
C THR A 487 5.79 17.10 -4.03
N SER A 488 5.46 15.84 -4.30
CA SER A 488 6.11 15.10 -5.37
C SER A 488 5.63 15.67 -6.70
N SER A 489 6.48 16.50 -7.33
CA SER A 489 6.44 16.65 -8.77
C SER A 489 6.39 15.25 -9.36
N ILE A 490 5.48 15.03 -10.31
CA ILE A 490 5.50 13.81 -11.10
C ILE A 490 6.85 13.83 -11.81
N GLU A 491 7.86 13.15 -11.28
CA GLU A 491 9.00 12.72 -12.08
C GLU A 491 8.40 11.79 -13.13
N GLN A 492 8.00 12.38 -14.25
CA GLN A 492 7.73 11.62 -15.46
C GLN A 492 9.01 10.86 -15.74
N ILE A 493 8.92 9.53 -15.68
CA ILE A 493 10.00 8.65 -16.04
C ILE A 493 10.14 8.75 -17.56
N GLY A 494 10.97 9.69 -18.01
CA GLY A 494 11.19 10.01 -19.42
C GLY A 494 11.93 11.33 -19.58
N ILE A 495 12.71 11.44 -20.66
CA ILE A 495 13.29 12.71 -21.07
C ILE A 495 12.13 13.70 -21.28
N GLN A 496 12.04 14.76 -20.50
CA GLN A 496 10.92 15.71 -20.59
C GLN A 496 11.09 16.68 -21.76
N HIS A 497 12.33 17.11 -22.01
CA HIS A 497 12.68 17.98 -23.12
C HIS A 497 13.78 17.33 -23.95
N PHE A 498 13.58 17.22 -25.25
CA PHE A 498 14.58 16.67 -26.17
C PHE A 498 14.78 17.61 -27.34
N SER A 499 16.02 18.05 -27.57
CA SER A 499 16.33 18.91 -28.71
C SER A 499 16.60 18.09 -29.97
N LEU A 500 16.01 18.52 -31.08
CA LEU A 500 16.30 17.98 -32.41
C LEU A 500 16.94 19.06 -33.27
N MET A 501 17.99 18.69 -33.97
CA MET A 501 18.53 19.51 -35.05
C MET A 501 17.64 19.41 -36.29
N SER A 502 17.73 20.37 -37.20
CA SER A 502 17.01 20.31 -38.48
C SER A 502 17.41 19.05 -39.26
N GLY A 503 16.47 18.12 -39.46
CA GLY A 503 16.71 16.86 -40.13
C GLY A 503 15.46 15.99 -40.24
N THR A 504 15.59 14.82 -40.87
CA THR A 504 14.49 13.84 -40.97
C THR A 504 14.67 12.78 -39.89
N TYR A 505 13.68 12.66 -39.00
CA TYR A 505 13.64 11.66 -37.94
C TYR A 505 12.40 10.78 -38.10
N THR A 506 12.50 9.52 -37.68
CA THR A 506 11.33 8.63 -37.63
C THR A 506 10.83 8.54 -36.20
N ILE A 507 9.52 8.46 -36.01
CA ILE A 507 8.91 8.26 -34.68
C ILE A 507 9.50 7.02 -33.99
N ARG A 508 9.82 5.97 -34.76
CA ARG A 508 10.51 4.78 -34.24
C ARG A 508 11.93 5.07 -33.73
N SER A 509 12.71 5.90 -34.41
CA SER A 509 14.05 6.27 -33.92
C SER A 509 14.00 7.23 -32.74
N LEU A 510 12.93 8.03 -32.62
CA LEU A 510 12.67 8.86 -31.44
C LEU A 510 12.34 7.98 -30.22
N PHE A 511 11.43 7.01 -30.36
CA PHE A 511 11.18 6.03 -29.29
C PHE A 511 12.41 5.16 -28.98
N GLY A 512 13.18 4.78 -30.00
CA GLY A 512 14.43 4.04 -29.83
C GLY A 512 15.51 4.80 -29.05
N LYS A 513 15.38 6.13 -28.92
CA LYS A 513 16.22 6.99 -28.09
C LYS A 513 15.70 7.19 -26.66
N GLY A 514 14.63 6.48 -26.27
CA GLY A 514 14.06 6.54 -24.91
C GLY A 514 13.10 7.71 -24.69
N LEU A 515 12.66 8.39 -25.74
CA LEU A 515 11.64 9.44 -25.65
C LEU A 515 10.28 8.81 -25.39
N SER A 516 9.45 9.44 -24.58
CA SER A 516 8.07 9.02 -24.34
C SER A 516 7.10 9.82 -25.21
N LEU A 517 5.80 9.47 -25.18
CA LEU A 517 4.76 10.26 -25.84
C LEU A 517 4.61 11.67 -25.24
N ASP A 518 5.10 11.86 -24.02
CA ASP A 518 5.00 13.11 -23.28
C ASP A 518 6.28 13.97 -23.38
N THR A 519 7.30 13.50 -24.10
CA THR A 519 8.53 14.28 -24.31
C THR A 519 8.29 15.47 -25.24
N GLU A 520 8.56 16.68 -24.76
CA GLU A 520 8.51 17.90 -25.57
C GLU A 520 9.75 18.01 -26.47
N ILE A 521 9.53 18.12 -27.77
CA ILE A 521 10.60 18.15 -28.77
C ILE A 521 10.87 19.59 -29.20
N HIS A 522 12.08 20.08 -28.92
CA HIS A 522 12.51 21.43 -29.27
C HIS A 522 13.39 21.38 -30.52
N VAL A 523 12.90 21.89 -31.65
CA VAL A 523 13.66 21.89 -32.90
C VAL A 523 14.45 23.19 -33.05
N ASN A 524 15.78 23.09 -33.22
CA ASN A 524 16.69 24.23 -33.41
C ASN A 524 16.57 25.34 -32.33
N LYS A 525 16.33 24.95 -31.07
CA LYS A 525 16.42 25.86 -29.92
C LYS A 525 17.44 25.29 -28.93
N GLU A 526 18.39 26.12 -28.52
CA GLU A 526 19.19 25.86 -27.33
C GLU A 526 18.27 25.86 -26.11
N ILE A 527 18.39 24.83 -25.28
CA ILE A 527 17.64 24.71 -24.04
C ILE A 527 18.23 25.76 -23.09
N PRO A 528 17.44 26.68 -22.50
CA PRO A 528 17.93 27.50 -21.40
C PRO A 528 18.30 26.55 -20.26
N GLU A 529 19.50 26.68 -19.71
CA GLU A 529 19.98 25.88 -18.58
C GLU A 529 18.93 25.85 -17.48
N VAL A 530 18.22 24.72 -17.38
CA VAL A 530 17.42 24.40 -16.19
C VAL A 530 18.42 23.85 -15.21
N ASP A 531 18.53 24.53 -14.08
CA ASP A 531 19.25 24.12 -12.88
C ASP A 531 19.03 22.62 -12.65
N VAL A 532 20.01 21.81 -13.05
CA VAL A 532 20.03 20.38 -12.80
C VAL A 532 20.39 20.27 -11.32
N GLY A 533 19.37 20.39 -10.47
CA GLY A 533 19.51 20.05 -9.07
C GLY A 533 20.14 18.66 -8.99
N GLU A 534 21.32 18.60 -8.37
CA GLU A 534 22.15 17.40 -8.28
C GLU A 534 21.29 16.16 -8.08
N SER A 535 21.37 15.23 -9.02
CA SER A 535 20.84 13.89 -8.84
C SER A 535 21.64 13.22 -7.73
N LYS A 536 21.18 13.38 -6.48
CA LYS A 536 21.64 12.55 -5.37
C LYS A 536 21.19 11.12 -5.63
N ILE A 537 22.01 10.38 -6.39
CA ILE A 537 21.97 8.93 -6.43
C ILE A 537 22.32 8.47 -5.02
N ARG A 538 21.30 8.26 -4.17
CA ARG A 538 21.48 7.56 -2.89
C ARG A 538 21.73 6.09 -3.18
N VAL A 539 22.98 5.75 -3.50
CA VAL A 539 23.47 4.39 -3.39
C VAL A 539 23.41 4.03 -1.92
N SER A 540 22.50 3.14 -1.56
CA SER A 540 22.43 2.60 -0.20
C SER A 540 23.47 1.49 -0.06
N ALA A 541 24.73 1.87 0.18
CA ALA A 541 25.69 0.96 0.78
C ALA A 541 25.37 0.88 2.28
N GLY A 542 24.65 -0.16 2.68
CA GLY A 542 24.60 -0.56 4.07
C GLY A 542 25.90 -1.26 4.43
N LEU A 543 26.85 -0.55 5.02
CA LEU A 543 28.02 -1.15 5.67
C LEU A 543 28.41 -0.33 6.91
N HIS A 544 28.43 -1.05 8.04
CA HIS A 544 28.99 -0.77 9.36
C HIS A 544 29.51 0.64 9.72
N ASP A 545 28.93 1.21 10.79
CA ASP A 545 29.60 2.17 11.68
C ASP A 545 30.88 1.54 12.24
N THR A 546 32.03 2.05 11.83
CA THR A 546 33.28 2.04 12.63
C THR A 546 34.11 3.27 12.29
N ASP A 547 34.27 4.13 13.30
CA ASP A 547 35.37 5.05 13.60
C ASP A 547 36.06 5.82 12.45
N GLY A 548 35.73 7.10 12.39
CA GLY A 548 36.59 8.25 12.12
C GLY A 548 37.90 8.00 11.36
N VAL A 549 37.81 8.02 10.03
CA VAL A 549 38.89 8.47 9.15
C VAL A 549 38.28 9.42 8.14
N GLU A 550 38.59 10.72 8.25
CA GLU A 550 38.29 11.71 7.23
C GLU A 550 39.11 11.36 5.98
N ILE A 551 38.44 10.86 4.95
CA ILE A 551 38.99 10.80 3.59
C ILE A 551 38.62 12.14 2.95
N PRO A 552 39.56 12.99 2.51
CA PRO A 552 39.23 14.22 1.83
C PRO A 552 38.48 13.87 0.53
N GLU A 553 37.28 14.43 0.36
CA GLU A 553 36.56 14.43 -0.91
C GLU A 553 37.42 15.20 -1.94
N SER A 554 38.21 14.49 -2.75
CA SER A 554 38.67 15.05 -4.02
C SER A 554 37.56 14.86 -5.04
N THR A 555 36.97 15.97 -5.47
CA THR A 555 35.95 16.03 -6.53
C THR A 555 36.60 15.97 -7.91
N ASP A 556 37.61 15.11 -8.08
CA ASP A 556 38.33 14.99 -9.35
C ASP A 556 37.42 14.22 -10.31
N THR A 557 36.58 14.93 -11.05
CA THR A 557 35.76 14.31 -12.09
C THR A 557 36.59 14.14 -13.36
N ALA A 558 36.23 13.15 -14.19
CA ALA A 558 36.87 12.93 -15.49
C ALA A 558 36.98 14.21 -16.35
N ASP A 559 36.01 15.12 -16.22
CA ASP A 559 35.92 16.32 -17.05
C ASP A 559 36.99 17.38 -16.70
N ASP A 560 37.50 17.38 -15.46
CA ASP A 560 38.48 18.35 -14.98
C ASP A 560 39.94 17.94 -15.29
N ILE A 561 40.20 16.65 -15.46
CA ILE A 561 41.56 16.10 -15.58
C ILE A 561 42.25 16.49 -16.89
N LEU A 562 41.49 16.60 -17.98
CA LEU A 562 42.05 17.09 -19.24
C LEU A 562 42.44 18.57 -19.12
N TRP A 563 41.74 19.36 -18.30
CA TRP A 563 42.12 20.74 -18.00
C TRP A 563 43.35 20.80 -17.11
N GLU A 564 43.44 19.96 -16.08
CA GLU A 564 44.60 19.86 -15.20
C GLU A 564 45.86 19.44 -15.95
N LEU A 565 45.77 18.44 -16.83
CA LEU A 565 46.90 17.98 -17.64
C LEU A 565 47.32 19.06 -18.66
N SER A 566 46.36 19.80 -19.22
CA SER A 566 46.62 20.97 -20.09
C SER A 566 47.35 22.09 -19.34
N ASP A 567 46.94 22.38 -18.11
CA ASP A 567 47.53 23.43 -17.30
C ASP A 567 48.92 23.01 -16.77
N TYR A 568 49.12 21.74 -16.44
CA TYR A 568 50.42 21.16 -16.08
C TYR A 568 51.43 21.22 -17.25
N LEU A 569 51.00 20.91 -18.48
CA LEU A 569 51.82 21.05 -19.69
C LEU A 569 52.31 22.49 -19.88
N LYS A 570 51.41 23.47 -19.68
CA LYS A 570 51.73 24.89 -19.82
C LYS A 570 52.66 25.39 -18.72
N GLN A 571 52.39 25.05 -17.46
CA GLN A 571 53.17 25.51 -16.31
C GLN A 571 54.62 25.00 -16.35
N ASN A 572 54.82 23.76 -16.81
CA ASN A 572 56.14 23.13 -16.89
C ASN A 572 56.81 23.28 -18.27
N ASN A 573 56.17 23.97 -19.22
CA ASN A 573 56.64 24.15 -20.61
C ASN A 573 57.01 22.82 -21.29
N LEU A 574 56.19 21.79 -21.07
CA LEU A 574 56.34 20.44 -21.60
C LEU A 574 55.48 20.25 -22.86
N LYS A 575 55.91 19.38 -23.78
CA LYS A 575 55.06 18.94 -24.90
C LYS A 575 54.27 17.70 -24.50
N ILE A 576 53.17 17.45 -25.21
CA ILE A 576 52.32 16.25 -25.02
C ILE A 576 53.17 14.96 -25.09
N PHE A 577 54.14 14.91 -26.01
CA PHE A 577 55.07 13.79 -26.12
C PHE A 577 55.93 13.57 -24.88
N ASP A 578 56.32 14.65 -24.18
CA ASP A 578 57.16 14.56 -22.98
C ASP A 578 56.39 13.98 -21.79
N ILE A 579 55.08 14.23 -21.71
CA ILE A 579 54.20 13.62 -20.70
C ILE A 579 53.84 12.19 -21.09
N PHE A 580 53.52 11.93 -22.36
CA PHE A 580 53.21 10.58 -22.82
C PHE A 580 54.34 9.62 -22.45
N LYS A 581 55.60 10.02 -22.66
CA LYS A 581 56.78 9.25 -22.26
C LYS A 581 56.96 9.09 -20.74
N GLN A 582 56.41 9.99 -19.93
CA GLN A 582 56.45 9.89 -18.47
C GLN A 582 55.37 8.96 -17.92
N LEU A 583 54.23 8.87 -18.61
CA LEU A 583 53.11 7.98 -18.26
C LEU A 583 53.38 6.55 -18.75
N ASP A 584 54.04 6.40 -19.90
CA ASP A 584 54.40 5.12 -20.52
C ASP A 584 55.62 4.50 -19.81
N GLU A 585 55.36 3.72 -18.75
CA GLU A 585 56.41 3.09 -17.93
C GLU A 585 57.10 1.92 -18.64
N ASP A 586 56.37 1.17 -19.47
CA ASP A 586 56.89 0.00 -20.15
C ASP A 586 57.47 0.30 -21.56
N SER A 587 57.37 1.56 -22.01
CA SER A 587 57.80 2.04 -23.32
C SER A 587 57.09 1.34 -24.49
N SER A 588 55.84 0.94 -24.29
CA SER A 588 55.00 0.27 -25.29
C SER A 588 54.50 1.20 -26.39
N MET A 589 54.69 2.52 -26.26
CA MET A 589 54.12 3.57 -27.12
C MET A 589 52.59 3.68 -27.08
N THR A 590 51.94 3.03 -26.11
CA THR A 590 50.49 3.05 -25.85
C THR A 590 50.28 3.21 -24.35
N LEU A 591 49.21 3.88 -23.90
CA LEU A 591 48.91 3.99 -22.47
C LEU A 591 47.73 3.11 -22.10
N SER A 592 47.95 2.14 -21.21
CA SER A 592 46.85 1.38 -20.61
C SER A 592 46.11 2.21 -19.55
N ALA A 593 44.87 1.82 -19.22
CA ALA A 593 44.12 2.45 -18.12
C ALA A 593 44.88 2.43 -16.79
N TYR A 594 45.66 1.37 -16.55
CA TYR A 594 46.49 1.28 -15.35
C TYR A 594 47.64 2.30 -15.35
N GLU A 595 48.38 2.41 -16.45
CA GLU A 595 49.49 3.36 -16.60
C GLU A 595 49.01 4.80 -16.60
N PHE A 596 47.87 5.07 -17.23
CA PHE A 596 47.25 6.39 -17.22
C PHE A 596 46.87 6.81 -15.78
N ARG A 597 46.25 5.92 -15.00
CA ARG A 597 45.89 6.18 -13.59
C ARG A 597 47.12 6.36 -12.70
N GLU A 598 48.07 5.44 -12.77
CA GLU A 598 49.28 5.50 -11.95
C GLU A 598 50.14 6.71 -12.31
N GLY A 599 50.21 7.04 -13.59
CA GLY A 599 50.91 8.22 -14.07
C GLY A 599 50.27 9.53 -13.62
N LEU A 600 48.94 9.67 -13.68
CA LEU A 600 48.21 10.82 -13.12
C LEU A 600 48.44 10.98 -11.62
N ASN A 601 48.44 9.87 -10.88
CA ASN A 601 48.68 9.85 -9.44
C ASN A 601 50.15 10.22 -9.12
N LYS A 602 51.12 9.70 -9.88
CA LYS A 602 52.55 10.03 -9.72
C LYS A 602 52.86 11.49 -10.03
N LEU A 603 52.17 12.08 -11.01
CA LEU A 603 52.28 13.51 -11.33
C LEU A 603 51.55 14.40 -10.32
N GLY A 604 50.79 13.82 -9.38
CA GLY A 604 50.01 14.54 -8.39
C GLY A 604 48.84 15.31 -9.00
N LEU A 605 48.35 14.86 -10.16
CA LEU A 605 47.25 15.52 -10.89
C LEU A 605 45.90 15.04 -10.37
N ALA A 606 45.67 13.72 -10.33
CA ALA A 606 44.41 13.16 -9.85
C ALA A 606 44.58 11.75 -9.28
N ASN A 607 43.75 11.39 -8.28
CA ASN A 607 43.67 10.04 -7.73
C ASN A 607 42.30 9.43 -8.00
N LEU A 608 42.11 8.95 -9.22
CA LEU A 608 40.82 8.47 -9.69
C LEU A 608 40.52 7.02 -9.29
N PRO A 609 39.24 6.71 -8.97
CA PRO A 609 38.80 5.32 -8.85
C PRO A 609 38.81 4.63 -10.22
N PRO A 610 38.99 3.29 -10.28
CA PRO A 610 39.18 2.55 -11.54
C PRO A 610 38.10 2.82 -12.60
N HIS A 611 36.83 2.93 -12.19
CA HIS A 611 35.72 3.16 -13.12
C HIS A 611 35.72 4.55 -13.79
N GLU A 612 36.26 5.59 -13.15
CA GLU A 612 36.39 6.93 -13.74
C GLU A 612 37.56 7.00 -14.73
N VAL A 613 38.64 6.28 -14.45
CA VAL A 613 39.76 6.10 -15.40
C VAL A 613 39.30 5.34 -16.63
N ASP A 614 38.54 4.26 -16.46
CA ASP A 614 38.01 3.48 -17.58
C ASP A 614 37.10 4.33 -18.46
N ARG A 615 36.29 5.24 -17.87
CA ARG A 615 35.49 6.21 -18.62
C ARG A 615 36.35 7.19 -19.42
N LEU A 616 37.42 7.72 -18.82
CA LEU A 616 38.37 8.62 -19.49
C LEU A 616 39.08 7.94 -20.65
N VAL A 617 39.62 6.75 -20.42
CA VAL A 617 40.31 5.96 -21.45
C VAL A 617 39.36 5.66 -22.59
N THR A 618 38.13 5.24 -22.29
CA THR A 618 37.10 5.00 -23.31
C THR A 618 36.72 6.26 -24.09
N ALA A 619 36.80 7.44 -23.48
CA ALA A 619 36.52 8.71 -24.16
C ALA A 619 37.67 9.18 -25.05
N LEU A 620 38.90 8.80 -24.71
CA LEU A 620 40.13 9.18 -25.43
C LEU A 620 40.48 8.18 -26.54
N ASP A 621 40.15 6.91 -26.36
CA ASP A 621 40.35 5.83 -27.33
C ASP A 621 39.36 5.94 -28.49
N ILE A 622 39.81 6.55 -29.59
CA ILE A 622 38.99 6.78 -30.79
C ILE A 622 38.88 5.50 -31.61
N ASN A 623 39.90 4.65 -31.58
CA ASN A 623 40.03 3.49 -32.44
C ASN A 623 39.37 2.21 -31.84
N GLY A 624 39.14 2.21 -30.53
CA GLY A 624 38.43 1.18 -29.78
C GLY A 624 39.27 -0.03 -29.37
N ASP A 625 40.60 0.10 -29.27
CA ASP A 625 41.52 -0.98 -28.88
C ASP A 625 41.74 -1.10 -27.36
N GLY A 626 41.16 -0.18 -26.57
CA GLY A 626 41.22 -0.15 -25.12
C GLY A 626 42.48 0.51 -24.55
N MET A 627 43.32 1.12 -25.40
CA MET A 627 44.54 1.83 -25.02
C MET A 627 44.50 3.27 -25.57
N ILE A 628 45.40 4.14 -25.10
CA ILE A 628 45.52 5.52 -25.63
C ILE A 628 46.86 5.68 -26.34
N ASP A 629 46.81 5.96 -27.64
CA ASP A 629 48.00 6.26 -28.43
C ASP A 629 48.36 7.76 -28.41
N LEU A 630 49.61 8.07 -28.76
CA LEU A 630 50.09 9.47 -28.85
C LEU A 630 49.19 10.39 -29.72
N PRO A 631 48.72 9.97 -30.91
CA PRO A 631 47.82 10.81 -31.71
C PRO A 631 46.47 11.05 -31.04
N GLU A 632 45.94 10.07 -30.32
CA GLU A 632 44.65 10.15 -29.62
C GLU A 632 44.74 11.08 -28.42
N LEU A 633 45.78 10.93 -27.59
CA LEU A 633 46.07 11.88 -26.52
C LEU A 633 46.28 13.29 -27.07
N GLY A 634 46.95 13.43 -28.23
CA GLY A 634 47.15 14.70 -28.90
C GLY A 634 45.84 15.36 -29.38
N LEU A 635 44.90 14.56 -29.89
CA LEU A 635 43.58 15.01 -30.34
C LEU A 635 42.72 15.49 -29.18
N ALA A 636 42.83 14.87 -28.00
CA ALA A 636 42.11 15.27 -26.79
C ALA A 636 42.35 16.74 -26.39
N PHE A 637 43.55 17.29 -26.67
CA PHE A 637 43.89 18.68 -26.39
C PHE A 637 43.53 19.66 -27.52
N THR A 638 42.87 19.19 -28.58
CA THR A 638 42.39 20.08 -29.64
C THR A 638 41.12 20.81 -29.20
N LYS A 639 40.91 22.01 -29.77
CA LYS A 639 39.82 22.91 -29.37
C LYS A 639 38.41 22.29 -29.52
N ASP A 640 38.26 21.32 -30.40
CA ASP A 640 36.98 20.68 -30.71
C ASP A 640 36.67 19.47 -29.79
N MET A 641 37.67 18.95 -29.06
CA MET A 641 37.53 17.75 -28.21
C MET A 641 37.75 18.00 -26.71
N MET A 642 38.31 19.14 -26.31
CA MET A 642 38.35 19.47 -24.88
C MET A 642 36.95 19.72 -24.33
N PRO A 643 36.58 19.13 -23.18
CA PRO A 643 35.31 19.43 -22.53
C PRO A 643 35.24 20.93 -22.20
N ALA A 644 34.05 21.52 -22.28
CA ALA A 644 33.89 22.94 -21.96
C ALA A 644 34.40 23.20 -20.53
N LYS A 645 35.36 24.13 -20.35
CA LYS A 645 35.84 24.50 -19.01
C LYS A 645 34.66 25.09 -18.25
N ILE A 646 34.16 24.35 -17.26
CA ILE A 646 33.26 24.92 -16.26
C ILE A 646 34.14 25.88 -15.45
N ILE A 647 34.07 27.17 -15.78
CA ILE A 647 34.66 28.20 -14.93
C ILE A 647 33.74 28.29 -13.72
N THR A 648 33.99 27.47 -12.70
CA THR A 648 33.50 27.77 -11.36
C THR A 648 34.03 29.15 -11.02
N LYS A 649 33.12 30.08 -10.72
CA LYS A 649 33.52 31.35 -10.12
C LYS A 649 34.29 31.00 -8.85
N GLU A 650 35.60 31.24 -8.85
CA GLU A 650 36.35 31.42 -7.62
C GLU A 650 35.53 32.37 -6.75
N SER A 651 35.31 31.96 -5.51
CA SER A 651 34.69 32.75 -4.47
C SER A 651 35.59 33.94 -4.15
N ASN A 652 35.58 34.95 -5.02
CA ASN A 652 35.90 36.30 -4.63
C ASN A 652 34.66 36.86 -3.95
N GLU A 653 34.79 37.03 -2.63
CA GLU A 653 33.98 37.88 -1.80
C GLU A 653 33.89 39.28 -2.44
N GLU A 654 32.85 39.52 -3.23
CA GLU A 654 32.38 40.86 -3.51
C GLU A 654 30.93 40.97 -3.03
N GLN A 655 30.80 41.70 -1.94
CA GLN A 655 29.54 42.14 -1.36
C GLN A 655 28.68 42.82 -2.42
N VAL A 656 27.50 42.26 -2.68
CA VAL A 656 26.37 43.05 -3.19
C VAL A 656 25.51 43.36 -1.97
N SER A 657 25.62 44.59 -1.49
CA SER A 657 24.79 45.17 -0.44
C SER A 657 23.34 45.27 -0.92
N GLU A 658 22.46 44.41 -0.42
CA GLU A 658 21.04 44.74 -0.34
C GLU A 658 20.87 45.74 0.81
N GLU A 659 20.44 46.97 0.53
CA GLU A 659 20.06 47.95 1.54
C GLU A 659 18.92 47.38 2.39
N ILE A 660 19.22 47.03 3.64
CA ILE A 660 18.22 46.57 4.61
C ILE A 660 17.63 47.79 5.32
N ASP A 661 16.35 48.10 5.08
CA ASP A 661 15.62 49.16 5.80
C ASP A 661 15.39 48.78 7.27
N TYR A 662 16.36 49.12 8.14
CA TYR A 662 16.30 48.85 9.59
C TYR A 662 15.17 49.58 10.33
N SER A 663 14.51 50.57 9.72
CA SER A 663 13.48 51.39 10.39
C SER A 663 12.25 50.58 10.85
N LYS A 664 11.96 49.48 10.16
CA LYS A 664 10.78 48.62 10.39
C LYS A 664 11.01 47.51 11.41
N MET A 665 12.26 47.23 11.79
CA MET A 665 12.59 46.14 12.72
C MET A 665 12.27 46.48 14.18
N LYS A 666 12.02 45.48 15.02
CA LYS A 666 11.80 45.69 16.46
C LYS A 666 13.13 45.97 17.16
N LYS A 667 13.10 46.63 18.33
CA LYS A 667 14.33 46.95 19.09
C LYS A 667 15.15 45.70 19.42
N ALA A 668 14.52 44.55 19.68
CA ALA A 668 15.22 43.31 19.98
C ALA A 668 16.05 42.80 18.79
N GLU A 669 15.47 42.84 17.58
CA GLU A 669 16.15 42.46 16.33
C GLU A 669 17.32 43.42 16.04
N LEU A 670 17.13 44.72 16.25
CA LEU A 670 18.20 45.72 16.10
C LEU A 670 19.35 45.52 17.10
N VAL A 671 19.07 45.01 18.30
CA VAL A 671 20.11 44.71 19.31
C VAL A 671 20.91 43.47 18.92
N GLU A 672 20.27 42.47 18.32
CA GLU A 672 20.96 41.27 17.82
C GLU A 672 21.84 41.61 16.62
N ILE A 673 21.31 42.37 15.65
CA ILE A 673 22.07 42.85 14.49
C ILE A 673 23.24 43.75 14.91
N ALA A 674 23.04 44.65 15.89
CA ALA A 674 24.11 45.48 16.41
C ALA A 674 25.22 44.66 17.08
N LYS A 675 24.88 43.59 17.82
CA LYS A 675 25.89 42.70 18.41
C LYS A 675 26.65 41.89 17.37
N GLU A 676 25.96 41.44 16.32
CA GLU A 676 26.55 40.69 15.23
C GLU A 676 27.52 41.58 14.41
N LYS A 677 27.16 42.85 14.20
CA LYS A 677 28.04 43.86 13.56
C LYS A 677 29.09 44.49 14.50
N GLY A 678 29.09 44.15 15.79
CA GLY A 678 30.05 44.70 16.77
C GLY A 678 29.79 46.14 17.23
N ILE A 679 28.59 46.68 16.97
CA ILE A 679 28.14 48.04 17.30
C ILE A 679 27.53 48.07 18.72
N ASP A 680 27.74 49.17 19.46
CA ASP A 680 27.19 49.33 20.82
C ASP A 680 25.64 49.27 20.83
N SER A 681 25.11 48.17 21.38
CA SER A 681 23.68 47.86 21.43
C SER A 681 22.94 48.51 22.61
N LYS A 682 23.53 49.50 23.28
CA LYS A 682 22.94 50.19 24.45
C LYS A 682 22.24 51.49 24.02
N GLY A 683 20.98 51.65 24.43
CA GLY A 683 20.22 52.89 24.18
C GLY A 683 18.74 52.65 23.86
N THR A 684 18.08 53.68 23.35
CA THR A 684 16.72 53.58 22.80
C THR A 684 16.75 53.03 21.37
N LYS A 685 15.58 52.62 20.83
CA LYS A 685 15.49 52.06 19.46
C LYS A 685 16.10 53.03 18.43
N LYS A 686 15.87 54.33 18.61
CA LYS A 686 16.33 55.38 17.69
C LYS A 686 17.86 55.49 17.69
N ASP A 687 18.49 55.44 18.87
CA ASP A 687 19.96 55.54 19.01
C ASP A 687 20.68 54.36 18.33
N ILE A 688 20.11 53.15 18.42
CA ILE A 688 20.67 51.95 17.78
C ILE A 688 20.48 52.00 16.26
N LEU A 689 19.33 52.51 15.81
CA LEU A 689 19.03 52.68 14.38
C LEU A 689 19.97 53.69 13.73
N GLU A 690 20.20 54.83 14.38
CA GLU A 690 21.08 55.89 13.90
C GLU A 690 22.52 55.39 13.73
N ARG A 691 23.00 54.55 14.67
CA ARG A 691 24.32 53.92 14.59
C ARG A 691 24.43 52.87 13.49
N LEU A 692 23.38 52.07 13.29
CA LEU A 692 23.32 51.06 12.23
C LEU A 692 23.25 51.69 10.83
N THR A 693 22.57 52.83 10.69
CA THR A 693 22.48 53.56 9.42
C THR A 693 23.70 54.44 9.15
N SER A 694 24.43 54.89 10.18
CA SER A 694 25.64 55.72 9.99
C SER A 694 26.89 54.94 9.58
N GLU A 695 26.86 53.61 9.66
CA GLU A 695 27.95 52.74 9.17
C GLU A 695 27.76 52.27 7.71
N GLU A 696 26.60 52.56 7.11
CA GLU A 696 26.31 52.25 5.70
C GLU A 696 26.54 53.46 4.75
N GLU A 697 26.84 54.66 5.28
CA GLU A 697 27.40 55.82 4.52
C GLU A 697 28.93 55.86 4.61
#